data_AF-A0AAU9XZX0-F1
#
_entry.id   AF-A0AAU9XZX0-F1
#
_cell.length_a   1.000
_cell.length_b   1.000
_cell.length_c   1.000
_cell.angle_alpha   90.00
_cell.angle_beta   90.00
_cell.angle_gamma   90.00
#
_symmetry.space_group_name_H-M   'P 1'
#
loop_
_entity.id
_entity.type
_entity.pdbx_description
1 polymer ?
#
loop_
_entity_poly.entity_id
_entity_poly.type
_entity_poly.pdbx_seq_one_letter_code
_entity_poly.pdbx_strand_id
1 'polypeptide(L)'
;MATAAAPSFHSSKETTNYARLCRLLVDVGSDVLIEAFEKKRPTGNLDTVLSSPPVHTVLQSLKKKVLNPLQWGKLYPALRSSVSSKNFDITLLMVLLRNICGLAPPATGWDTLPPATDTTFEADIVRIKCYRNTVYGHVSNSSVDDPTFHQYWQDIQDSLVRLGGTGYRSAIDDLKKECMDPDFEEHYKELLKQCIMDEVSIKEKLDEIGKSLHEMTEQFGKSMDELKEAIVNPIKKAEDKAVAEYSDALKESIRSQTEYLANASPAMSNVRTDHIFTNILMQHGRKPVEDLDVKRKERLRQYGQIGGKQIKSSQEIFIPTDGKHPESVLVTGKAGIGKTLFCQKVIRDWADNKLFRSGANAEVPDLKFAYLLTFRQLNLLGDDPVTLEDILNRSSVLDDHSNIDDSIFEYIVHHSEEVLIIIDGYDECSQQEYIASDSDEKYPNNAKKKMPVAALCAKLIKGKILRGSVVMITSRPDESDKIKAKDINFDRYVEITGFSEPQVKEYIAQYFKNNDRMKNIVIDHITKNVNLISFAHIPVLCFLMCSYFEYTLQQPKKNNPLPVKTSDLYDEVVNMFVQKHDKKKRASLEETLDELSELAAQLLLERRFLFLKEDLKTLDLHEFERLCGSGLLHCGPPFRKSFSTTTKHFFYTLDCPRVLSGSLLCKDKNNPTQTCVYRSRSIYVGYFVRAKRQRICGKVDYQQISQRRPISR
;
A
#
# COMPACT_ATOMS: atom_id res chain seq x y z
N MET A 1 91.05 -5.84 -8.65
CA MET A 1 91.07 -7.18 -8.03
C MET A 1 89.65 -7.49 -7.59
N ALA A 2 88.99 -8.48 -8.21
CA ALA A 2 87.66 -8.93 -7.79
C ALA A 2 87.85 -10.02 -6.71
N THR A 3 87.32 -9.79 -5.52
CA THR A 3 87.27 -10.76 -4.42
C THR A 3 86.22 -11.81 -4.72
N ALA A 4 86.64 -13.05 -4.98
CA ALA A 4 85.73 -14.18 -5.09
C ALA A 4 85.02 -14.41 -3.75
N ALA A 5 83.68 -14.55 -3.76
CA ALA A 5 82.89 -14.88 -2.59
C ALA A 5 83.29 -16.26 -2.05
N ALA A 6 83.37 -16.40 -0.72
CA ALA A 6 83.67 -17.67 -0.08
C ALA A 6 82.58 -18.71 -0.43
N PRO A 7 82.95 -19.95 -0.79
CA PRO A 7 81.96 -20.99 -1.09
C PRO A 7 81.12 -21.30 0.16
N SER A 8 79.79 -21.34 0.00
CA SER A 8 78.87 -21.77 1.07
C SER A 8 78.63 -23.28 1.00
N PHE A 9 78.65 -23.91 2.18
CA PHE A 9 78.49 -25.37 2.33
C PHE A 9 77.24 -25.66 3.16
N HIS A 10 76.06 -25.28 2.65
CA HIS A 10 74.79 -25.54 3.35
C HIS A 10 74.49 -27.04 3.39
N SER A 11 73.89 -27.48 4.50
CA SER A 11 73.38 -28.86 4.62
C SER A 11 72.30 -29.10 3.56
N SER A 12 72.42 -30.23 2.89
CA SER A 12 71.51 -30.74 1.87
C SER A 12 71.00 -32.12 2.26
N LYS A 13 70.04 -32.63 1.51
CA LYS A 13 69.56 -34.00 1.69
C LYS A 13 70.69 -35.01 1.43
N GLU A 14 71.54 -34.74 0.46
CA GLU A 14 72.65 -35.60 0.05
C GLU A 14 73.78 -35.64 1.08
N THR A 15 74.08 -34.51 1.75
CA THR A 15 75.03 -34.48 2.88
C THR A 15 74.44 -35.19 4.11
N THR A 16 73.11 -35.16 4.26
CA THR A 16 72.40 -35.89 5.33
C THR A 16 72.45 -37.40 5.10
N ASN A 17 72.22 -37.87 3.86
CA ASN A 17 72.36 -39.27 3.46
C ASN A 17 73.78 -39.79 3.71
N TYR A 18 74.80 -38.99 3.35
CA TYR A 18 76.19 -39.30 3.64
C TYR A 18 76.44 -39.50 5.14
N ALA A 19 75.99 -38.57 5.97
CA ALA A 19 76.15 -38.64 7.43
C ALA A 19 75.45 -39.88 8.02
N ARG A 20 74.26 -40.23 7.53
CA ARG A 20 73.54 -41.45 7.92
C ARG A 20 74.32 -42.73 7.60
N LEU A 21 74.87 -42.85 6.38
CA LEU A 21 75.70 -44.00 6.02
C LEU A 21 76.97 -44.08 6.88
N CYS A 22 77.56 -42.94 7.23
CA CYS A 22 78.70 -42.89 8.14
C CYS A 22 78.31 -43.43 9.53
N ARG A 23 77.19 -42.99 10.10
CA ARG A 23 76.70 -43.52 11.39
C ARG A 23 76.35 -45.01 11.33
N LEU A 24 75.71 -45.47 10.25
CA LEU A 24 75.41 -46.89 10.06
C LEU A 24 76.69 -47.74 10.05
N LEU A 25 77.70 -47.30 9.30
CA LEU A 25 78.96 -48.02 9.20
C LEU A 25 79.78 -47.92 10.48
N VAL A 26 79.89 -46.72 11.08
CA VAL A 26 80.77 -46.46 12.23
C VAL A 26 80.14 -46.91 13.54
N ASP A 27 78.90 -46.56 13.81
CA ASP A 27 78.26 -46.82 15.10
C ASP A 27 77.80 -48.28 15.12
N VAL A 28 76.82 -48.61 14.27
CA VAL A 28 76.23 -49.97 14.21
C VAL A 28 77.26 -50.99 13.71
N GLY A 29 78.05 -50.63 12.69
CA GLY A 29 79.07 -51.53 12.16
C GLY A 29 80.21 -51.85 13.12
N SER A 30 80.60 -50.92 14.00
CA SER A 30 81.59 -51.25 15.05
C SER A 30 81.03 -52.26 16.03
N ASP A 31 79.82 -52.05 16.53
CA ASP A 31 79.20 -52.93 17.53
C ASP A 31 79.03 -54.36 17.00
N VAL A 32 78.52 -54.50 15.77
CA VAL A 32 78.38 -55.82 15.11
C VAL A 32 79.73 -56.51 14.93
N LEU A 33 80.79 -55.77 14.58
CA LEU A 33 82.13 -56.35 14.40
C LEU A 33 82.82 -56.67 15.72
N ILE A 34 82.53 -55.93 16.79
CA ILE A 34 82.98 -56.24 18.15
C ILE A 34 82.36 -57.57 18.59
N GLU A 35 81.05 -57.74 18.42
CA GLU A 35 80.37 -59.01 18.73
C GLU A 35 80.91 -60.16 17.88
N ALA A 36 81.09 -59.94 16.58
CA ALA A 36 81.68 -60.92 15.66
C ALA A 36 83.09 -61.33 16.13
N PHE A 37 83.91 -60.37 16.55
CA PHE A 37 85.25 -60.62 17.08
C PHE A 37 85.21 -61.41 18.40
N GLU A 38 84.39 -61.00 19.36
CA GLU A 38 84.23 -61.71 20.63
C GLU A 38 83.76 -63.16 20.44
N LYS A 39 82.89 -63.40 19.45
CA LYS A 39 82.38 -64.73 19.12
C LYS A 39 83.41 -65.64 18.44
N LYS A 40 84.32 -65.08 17.65
CA LYS A 40 85.26 -65.85 16.79
C LYS A 40 86.69 -65.90 17.32
N ARG A 41 87.07 -65.03 18.25
CA ARG A 41 88.42 -65.01 18.81
C ARG A 41 88.71 -66.29 19.62
N PRO A 42 89.99 -66.64 19.80
CA PRO A 42 90.38 -67.73 20.69
C PRO A 42 89.83 -67.54 22.11
N THR A 43 89.42 -68.64 22.75
CA THR A 43 88.81 -68.63 24.09
C THR A 43 89.82 -68.21 25.17
N GLY A 44 89.44 -67.26 26.03
CA GLY A 44 90.28 -66.76 27.12
C GLY A 44 90.02 -65.27 27.39
N ASN A 45 90.67 -64.71 28.41
CA ASN A 45 90.65 -63.26 28.62
C ASN A 45 91.39 -62.56 27.47
N LEU A 46 90.91 -61.38 27.06
CA LEU A 46 91.40 -60.73 25.84
C LEU A 46 92.90 -60.40 25.94
N ASP A 47 93.36 -59.96 27.11
CA ASP A 47 94.76 -59.64 27.38
C ASP A 47 95.68 -60.88 27.29
N THR A 48 95.19 -62.03 27.74
CA THR A 48 95.95 -63.30 27.67
C THR A 48 95.97 -63.86 26.26
N VAL A 49 94.87 -63.76 25.51
CA VAL A 49 94.78 -64.17 24.10
C VAL A 49 95.74 -63.36 23.24
N LEU A 50 95.73 -62.03 23.37
CA LEU A 50 96.61 -61.13 22.62
C LEU A 50 98.09 -61.32 23.00
N SER A 51 98.38 -61.75 24.21
CA SER A 51 99.76 -62.00 24.69
C SER A 51 100.25 -63.42 24.40
N SER A 52 99.39 -64.32 23.90
CA SER A 52 99.80 -65.69 23.59
C SER A 52 100.86 -65.72 22.49
N PRO A 53 101.90 -66.59 22.57
CA PRO A 53 102.98 -66.62 21.58
C PRO A 53 102.55 -66.65 20.10
N PRO A 54 101.56 -67.47 19.66
CA PRO A 54 101.16 -67.49 18.26
C PRO A 54 100.48 -66.19 17.81
N VAL A 55 99.61 -65.62 18.64
CA VAL A 55 98.87 -64.37 18.32
C VAL A 55 99.80 -63.16 18.39
N HIS A 56 100.64 -63.07 19.42
CA HIS A 56 101.56 -61.95 19.62
C HIS A 56 102.58 -61.83 18.48
N THR A 57 103.07 -62.96 17.96
CA THR A 57 104.01 -62.97 16.81
C THR A 57 103.36 -62.38 15.55
N VAL A 58 102.10 -62.75 15.27
CA VAL A 58 101.33 -62.20 14.14
C VAL A 58 101.10 -60.70 14.33
N LEU A 59 100.70 -60.28 15.53
CA LEU A 59 100.46 -58.86 15.84
C LEU A 59 101.76 -58.02 15.75
N GLN A 60 102.92 -58.54 16.19
CA GLN A 60 104.20 -57.84 16.03
C GLN A 60 104.58 -57.63 14.55
N SER A 61 104.27 -58.60 13.67
CA SER A 61 104.45 -58.45 12.22
C SER A 61 103.54 -57.35 11.66
N LEU A 62 102.26 -57.33 12.07
CA LEU A 62 101.28 -56.33 11.65
C LEU A 62 101.57 -54.94 12.21
N LYS A 63 102.21 -54.82 13.38
CA LYS A 63 102.68 -53.54 13.95
C LYS A 63 103.60 -52.78 13.00
N LYS A 64 104.43 -53.51 12.25
CA LYS A 64 105.40 -52.91 11.32
C LYS A 64 104.76 -52.51 9.98
N LYS A 65 103.56 -53.02 9.66
CA LYS A 65 103.00 -52.96 8.30
C LYS A 65 101.61 -52.29 8.20
N VAL A 66 100.73 -52.50 9.18
CA VAL A 66 99.29 -52.18 9.05
C VAL A 66 98.74 -51.42 10.26
N LEU A 67 99.17 -51.77 11.48
CA LEU A 67 98.63 -51.16 12.70
C LEU A 67 99.32 -49.83 13.00
N ASN A 68 98.52 -48.79 13.28
CA ASN A 68 99.06 -47.50 13.72
C ASN A 68 99.40 -47.51 15.23
N PRO A 69 100.18 -46.53 15.74
CA PRO A 69 100.58 -46.48 17.15
C PRO A 69 99.40 -46.44 18.13
N LEU A 70 98.30 -45.79 17.78
CA LEU A 70 97.09 -45.72 18.60
C LEU A 70 96.41 -47.09 18.73
N GLN A 71 96.26 -47.80 17.61
CA GLN A 71 95.71 -49.15 17.58
C GLN A 71 96.58 -50.13 18.35
N TRP A 72 97.91 -49.99 18.26
CA TRP A 72 98.83 -50.78 19.07
C TRP A 72 98.65 -50.52 20.58
N GLY A 73 98.49 -49.24 20.98
CA GLY A 73 98.22 -48.86 22.36
C GLY A 73 96.89 -49.39 22.90
N LYS A 74 95.88 -49.57 22.02
CA LYS A 74 94.60 -50.21 22.38
C LYS A 74 94.75 -51.72 22.61
N LEU A 75 95.63 -52.40 21.86
CA LEU A 75 95.90 -53.84 22.03
C LEU A 75 96.80 -54.13 23.24
N TYR A 76 97.75 -53.24 23.55
CA TYR A 76 98.70 -53.38 24.65
C TYR A 76 98.80 -52.08 25.49
N PRO A 77 97.74 -51.75 26.27
CA PRO A 77 97.72 -50.62 27.18
C PRO A 77 98.64 -50.83 28.38
N ALA A 78 98.92 -49.76 29.11
CA ALA A 78 99.78 -49.79 30.29
C ALA A 78 99.28 -50.77 31.37
N LEU A 79 97.96 -50.89 31.54
CA LEU A 79 97.30 -51.89 32.39
C LEU A 79 96.73 -52.99 31.49
N ARG A 80 97.39 -54.15 31.41
CA ARG A 80 96.97 -55.21 30.47
C ARG A 80 95.52 -55.67 30.66
N SER A 81 95.02 -55.68 31.89
CA SER A 81 93.64 -56.05 32.21
C SER A 81 92.59 -55.03 31.74
N SER A 82 92.97 -53.83 31.30
CA SER A 82 92.03 -52.82 30.78
C SER A 82 91.79 -52.90 29.27
N VAL A 83 92.41 -53.86 28.58
CA VAL A 83 92.12 -54.10 27.15
C VAL A 83 90.65 -54.48 27.00
N SER A 84 89.95 -53.74 26.14
CA SER A 84 88.57 -54.03 25.79
C SER A 84 88.38 -53.90 24.29
N SER A 85 87.71 -54.90 23.69
CA SER A 85 87.32 -54.88 22.28
C SER A 85 86.35 -53.74 21.95
N LYS A 86 85.60 -53.24 22.95
CA LYS A 86 84.74 -52.05 22.82
C LYS A 86 85.47 -50.79 22.40
N ASN A 87 86.79 -50.74 22.61
CA ASN A 87 87.62 -49.59 22.25
C ASN A 87 88.26 -49.73 20.86
N PHE A 88 88.05 -50.85 20.17
CA PHE A 88 88.64 -51.10 18.85
C PHE A 88 87.81 -50.42 17.77
N ASP A 89 88.48 -49.66 16.90
CA ASP A 89 87.83 -49.13 15.70
C ASP A 89 87.61 -50.25 14.67
N ILE A 90 86.71 -49.99 13.72
CA ILE A 90 86.38 -50.94 12.63
C ILE A 90 87.63 -51.44 11.92
N THR A 91 88.62 -50.59 11.67
CA THR A 91 89.83 -50.99 10.95
C THR A 91 90.64 -52.00 11.77
N LEU A 92 90.80 -51.74 13.07
CA LEU A 92 91.45 -52.66 14.01
C LEU A 92 90.68 -53.99 14.10
N LEU A 93 89.35 -53.95 14.25
CA LEU A 93 88.51 -55.14 14.33
C LEU A 93 88.63 -56.02 13.08
N MET A 94 88.61 -55.43 11.89
CA MET A 94 88.80 -56.14 10.62
C MET A 94 90.19 -56.81 10.55
N VAL A 95 91.24 -56.11 11.00
CA VAL A 95 92.59 -56.65 11.03
C VAL A 95 92.69 -57.83 12.00
N LEU A 96 92.06 -57.76 13.17
CA LEU A 96 92.06 -58.85 14.14
C LEU A 96 91.27 -60.05 13.65
N LEU A 97 90.03 -59.85 13.17
CA LEU A 97 89.17 -60.90 12.61
C LEU A 97 89.90 -61.70 11.51
N ARG A 98 90.58 -61.01 10.59
CA ARG A 98 91.32 -61.64 9.50
C ARG A 98 92.54 -62.46 9.94
N ASN A 99 93.26 -62.01 10.98
CA ASN A 99 94.60 -62.52 11.26
C ASN A 99 94.72 -63.38 12.52
N ILE A 100 93.79 -63.25 13.48
CA ILE A 100 93.90 -63.91 14.79
C ILE A 100 92.67 -64.76 15.15
N CYS A 101 91.56 -64.67 14.40
CA CYS A 101 90.33 -65.44 14.64
C CYS A 101 90.22 -66.71 13.77
N GLY A 102 91.27 -67.10 13.05
CA GLY A 102 91.30 -68.35 12.29
C GLY A 102 90.33 -68.42 11.10
N LEU A 103 89.90 -67.27 10.58
CA LEU A 103 88.99 -67.18 9.43
C LEU A 103 89.71 -67.42 8.11
N ALA A 104 89.09 -68.15 7.19
CA ALA A 104 89.62 -68.38 5.84
C ALA A 104 89.25 -67.20 4.90
N PRO A 105 90.12 -66.80 3.96
CA PRO A 105 89.75 -65.79 2.97
C PRO A 105 88.54 -66.25 2.14
N PRO A 106 87.57 -65.36 1.84
CA PRO A 106 86.56 -65.59 0.82
C PRO A 106 87.21 -65.88 -0.55
N ALA A 107 86.45 -66.42 -1.49
CA ALA A 107 86.96 -66.76 -2.83
C ALA A 107 87.58 -65.56 -3.58
N THR A 108 87.12 -64.34 -3.30
CA THR A 108 87.62 -63.08 -3.87
C THR A 108 88.80 -62.45 -3.08
N GLY A 109 89.22 -63.07 -1.98
CA GLY A 109 90.21 -62.54 -1.05
C GLY A 109 89.66 -61.47 -0.11
N TRP A 110 90.54 -60.93 0.74
CA TRP A 110 90.17 -59.98 1.82
C TRP A 110 90.05 -58.52 1.38
N ASP A 111 90.37 -58.22 0.12
CA ASP A 111 90.59 -56.86 -0.37
C ASP A 111 89.68 -56.51 -1.58
N THR A 112 88.83 -57.45 -2.02
CA THR A 112 87.90 -57.26 -3.16
C THR A 112 86.46 -57.50 -2.71
N LEU A 113 85.53 -56.65 -3.14
CA LEU A 113 84.11 -56.76 -2.80
C LEU A 113 83.55 -58.12 -3.27
N PRO A 114 83.03 -58.97 -2.35
CA PRO A 114 82.48 -60.28 -2.73
C PRO A 114 81.15 -60.13 -3.51
N PRO A 115 80.80 -61.09 -4.40
CA PRO A 115 79.52 -61.10 -5.08
C PRO A 115 78.34 -61.09 -4.09
N ALA A 116 77.20 -60.52 -4.48
CA ALA A 116 76.00 -60.47 -3.64
C ALA A 116 75.48 -61.87 -3.25
N THR A 117 75.78 -62.90 -4.05
CA THR A 117 75.43 -64.30 -3.77
C THR A 117 76.28 -64.94 -2.67
N ASP A 118 77.45 -64.38 -2.34
CA ASP A 118 78.30 -64.88 -1.26
C ASP A 118 77.89 -64.24 0.07
N THR A 119 77.04 -64.95 0.81
CA THR A 119 76.53 -64.53 2.12
C THR A 119 77.28 -65.22 3.27
N THR A 120 78.53 -65.64 3.05
CA THR A 120 79.36 -66.21 4.10
C THR A 120 79.76 -65.15 5.13
N PHE A 121 80.08 -65.60 6.35
CA PHE A 121 80.47 -64.72 7.45
C PHE A 121 81.70 -63.87 7.09
N GLU A 122 82.69 -64.48 6.42
CA GLU A 122 83.90 -63.83 5.97
C GLU A 122 83.64 -62.86 4.80
N ALA A 123 82.70 -63.18 3.90
CA ALA A 123 82.30 -62.26 2.84
C ALA A 123 81.58 -61.02 3.36
N ASP A 124 80.71 -61.16 4.38
CA ASP A 124 80.03 -60.02 5.00
C ASP A 124 81.02 -59.07 5.74
N ILE A 125 82.06 -59.62 6.38
CA ILE A 125 83.16 -58.84 6.98
C ILE A 125 83.89 -58.02 5.89
N VAL A 126 84.22 -58.64 4.76
CA VAL A 126 84.86 -57.93 3.63
C VAL A 126 83.92 -56.88 3.03
N ARG A 127 82.62 -57.18 2.90
CA ARG A 127 81.63 -56.24 2.35
C ARG A 127 81.52 -54.96 3.18
N ILE A 128 81.49 -55.07 4.51
CA ILE A 128 81.51 -53.88 5.40
C ILE A 128 82.80 -53.08 5.22
N LYS A 129 83.95 -53.75 5.11
CA LYS A 129 85.23 -53.09 4.85
C LYS A 129 85.23 -52.34 3.51
N CYS A 130 84.70 -52.96 2.45
CA CYS A 130 84.60 -52.35 1.13
C CYS A 130 83.68 -51.12 1.16
N TYR A 131 82.47 -51.23 1.70
CA TYR A 131 81.57 -50.08 1.81
C TYR A 131 82.13 -48.98 2.70
N ARG A 132 82.83 -49.31 3.79
CA ARG A 132 83.53 -48.33 4.61
C ARG A 132 84.55 -47.53 3.80
N ASN A 133 85.34 -48.20 2.96
CA ASN A 133 86.30 -47.54 2.09
C ASN A 133 85.62 -46.72 0.99
N THR A 134 84.52 -47.22 0.42
CA THR A 134 83.75 -46.55 -0.63
C THR A 134 82.98 -45.33 -0.11
N VAL A 135 82.40 -45.39 1.09
CA VAL A 135 81.54 -44.34 1.63
C VAL A 135 82.35 -43.18 2.20
N TYR A 136 83.45 -43.44 2.93
CA TYR A 136 84.24 -42.34 3.50
C TYR A 136 85.77 -42.57 3.49
N GLY A 137 86.27 -43.73 3.09
CA GLY A 137 87.71 -43.99 3.02
C GLY A 137 88.42 -43.36 1.80
N HIS A 138 87.71 -43.17 0.68
CA HIS A 138 88.29 -42.70 -0.59
C HIS A 138 87.40 -41.73 -1.38
N VAL A 139 86.44 -41.05 -0.72
CA VAL A 139 85.51 -40.13 -1.39
C VAL A 139 86.10 -38.73 -1.58
N SER A 140 85.72 -38.06 -2.68
CA SER A 140 86.07 -36.66 -2.95
C SER A 140 85.11 -35.65 -2.30
N ASN A 141 83.85 -36.04 -2.11
CA ASN A 141 82.79 -35.17 -1.58
C ASN A 141 81.99 -35.91 -0.48
N SER A 142 81.56 -35.18 0.54
CA SER A 142 80.74 -35.68 1.65
C SER A 142 79.23 -35.59 1.33
N SER A 143 78.82 -36.18 0.21
CA SER A 143 77.43 -36.18 -0.28
C SER A 143 77.13 -37.49 -1.00
N VAL A 144 75.96 -38.09 -0.77
CA VAL A 144 75.50 -39.30 -1.46
C VAL A 144 74.09 -39.09 -1.99
N ASP A 145 73.89 -39.30 -3.29
CA ASP A 145 72.59 -39.20 -3.92
C ASP A 145 71.61 -40.28 -3.42
N ASP A 146 70.31 -40.03 -3.57
CA ASP A 146 69.27 -40.93 -3.05
C ASP A 146 69.40 -42.38 -3.59
N PRO A 147 69.53 -42.65 -4.90
CA PRO A 147 69.70 -44.01 -5.41
C PRO A 147 70.89 -44.76 -4.79
N THR A 148 72.06 -44.13 -4.77
CA THR A 148 73.29 -44.70 -4.21
C THR A 148 73.14 -44.92 -2.71
N PHE A 149 72.50 -43.99 -2.00
CA PHE A 149 72.20 -44.11 -0.57
C PHE A 149 71.33 -45.33 -0.29
N HIS A 150 70.22 -45.51 -1.01
CA HIS A 150 69.31 -46.64 -0.78
C HIS A 150 70.01 -47.98 -1.05
N GLN A 151 70.82 -48.05 -2.11
CA GLN A 151 71.58 -49.25 -2.46
C GLN A 151 72.61 -49.60 -1.36
N TYR A 152 73.48 -48.66 -1.01
CA TYR A 152 74.51 -48.89 0.02
C TYR A 152 73.88 -49.19 1.36
N TRP A 153 72.82 -48.45 1.74
CA TRP A 153 72.11 -48.69 2.99
C TRP A 153 71.60 -50.12 3.08
N GLN A 154 70.96 -50.62 2.01
CA GLN A 154 70.42 -51.97 1.97
C GLN A 154 71.53 -53.02 2.04
N ASP A 155 72.59 -52.89 1.24
CA ASP A 155 73.68 -53.86 1.20
C ASP A 155 74.45 -53.93 2.54
N ILE A 156 74.66 -52.78 3.18
CA ILE A 156 75.29 -52.68 4.50
C ILE A 156 74.36 -53.25 5.57
N GLN A 157 73.08 -52.86 5.59
CA GLN A 157 72.07 -53.37 6.52
C GLN A 157 71.96 -54.88 6.47
N ASP A 158 71.86 -55.47 5.28
CA ASP A 158 71.73 -56.91 5.12
C ASP A 158 72.98 -57.65 5.62
N SER A 159 74.17 -57.09 5.40
CA SER A 159 75.43 -57.65 5.92
C SER A 159 75.54 -57.55 7.44
N LEU A 160 75.16 -56.40 8.02
CA LEU A 160 75.18 -56.19 9.47
C LEU A 160 74.18 -57.09 10.19
N VAL A 161 72.96 -57.22 9.66
CA VAL A 161 71.91 -58.08 10.22
C VAL A 161 72.31 -59.55 10.13
N ARG A 162 73.01 -60.00 9.07
CA ARG A 162 73.54 -61.37 8.99
C ARG A 162 74.66 -61.65 10.00
N LEU A 163 75.55 -60.68 10.25
CA LEU A 163 76.65 -60.82 11.19
C LEU A 163 76.23 -60.74 12.66
N GLY A 164 75.42 -59.74 13.01
CA GLY A 164 75.01 -59.45 14.40
C GLY A 164 73.63 -60.00 14.80
N GLY A 165 72.80 -60.38 13.83
CA GLY A 165 71.46 -60.93 14.05
C GLY A 165 70.32 -59.92 13.80
N THR A 166 69.07 -60.41 13.85
CA THR A 166 67.87 -59.64 13.50
C THR A 166 67.54 -58.49 14.46
N GLY A 167 68.10 -58.50 15.69
CA GLY A 167 67.91 -57.44 16.68
C GLY A 167 68.45 -56.08 16.24
N TYR A 168 69.42 -56.04 15.32
CA TYR A 168 69.94 -54.79 14.78
C TYR A 168 69.01 -54.12 13.75
N ARG A 169 68.00 -54.83 13.24
CA ARG A 169 67.13 -54.31 12.16
C ARG A 169 66.33 -53.08 12.59
N SER A 170 65.73 -53.10 13.79
CA SER A 170 64.96 -51.95 14.30
C SER A 170 65.84 -50.72 14.53
N ALA A 171 67.00 -50.91 15.17
CA ALA A 171 67.94 -49.82 15.42
C ALA A 171 68.46 -49.18 14.12
N ILE A 172 68.69 -49.98 13.08
CA ILE A 172 69.06 -49.49 11.74
C ILE A 172 67.89 -48.72 11.11
N ASP A 173 66.66 -49.25 11.15
CA ASP A 173 65.50 -48.59 10.53
C ASP A 173 65.17 -47.25 11.22
N ASP A 174 65.35 -47.16 12.54
CA ASP A 174 65.21 -45.92 13.31
C ASP A 174 66.28 -44.89 12.92
N LEU A 175 67.54 -45.32 12.81
CA LEU A 175 68.66 -44.46 12.36
C LEU A 175 68.42 -43.87 10.95
N LYS A 176 67.67 -44.58 10.09
CA LYS A 176 67.31 -44.08 8.75
C LYS A 176 66.31 -42.93 8.79
N LYS A 177 65.47 -42.86 9.83
CA LYS A 177 64.33 -41.92 9.94
C LYS A 177 64.56 -40.77 10.91
N GLU A 178 65.54 -40.89 11.81
CA GLU A 178 65.88 -39.86 12.80
C GLU A 178 66.13 -38.48 12.16
N CYS A 179 65.59 -37.42 12.79
CA CYS A 179 65.87 -36.03 12.44
C CYS A 179 67.32 -35.70 12.80
N MET A 180 68.06 -35.10 11.88
CA MET A 180 69.49 -34.85 12.05
C MET A 180 69.79 -33.49 12.72
N ASP A 181 68.75 -32.67 12.97
CA ASP A 181 68.82 -31.38 13.67
C ASP A 181 67.64 -31.23 14.66
N PRO A 182 67.82 -31.66 15.92
CA PRO A 182 66.77 -31.63 16.94
C PRO A 182 66.34 -30.19 17.33
N ASP A 183 67.27 -29.24 17.28
CA ASP A 183 67.05 -27.86 17.71
C ASP A 183 66.10 -27.13 16.74
N PHE A 184 66.23 -27.39 15.44
CA PHE A 184 65.31 -26.86 14.42
C PHE A 184 63.89 -27.41 14.55
N GLU A 185 63.74 -28.71 14.87
CA GLU A 185 62.42 -29.33 15.03
C GLU A 185 61.66 -28.74 16.23
N GLU A 186 62.36 -28.50 17.34
CA GLU A 186 61.77 -27.89 18.53
C GLU A 186 61.34 -26.44 18.28
N HIS A 187 62.15 -25.67 17.54
CA HIS A 187 61.81 -24.30 17.14
C HIS A 187 60.51 -24.23 16.31
N TYR A 188 60.32 -25.12 15.33
CA TYR A 188 59.10 -25.15 14.52
C TYR A 188 57.86 -25.57 15.31
N LYS A 189 58.01 -26.52 16.25
CA LYS A 189 56.92 -26.91 17.15
C LYS A 189 56.46 -25.72 18.01
N GLU A 190 57.40 -24.90 18.48
CA GLU A 190 57.06 -23.72 19.29
C GLU A 190 56.35 -22.63 18.48
N LEU A 191 56.81 -22.36 17.25
CA LEU A 191 56.13 -21.43 16.34
C LEU A 191 54.68 -21.84 16.03
N LEU A 192 54.43 -23.14 15.85
CA LEU A 192 53.08 -23.65 15.61
C LEU A 192 52.16 -23.48 16.83
N LYS A 193 52.66 -23.69 18.05
CA LYS A 193 51.89 -23.43 19.26
C LYS A 193 51.51 -21.95 19.38
N GLN A 194 52.45 -21.05 19.10
CA GLN A 194 52.20 -19.62 19.14
C GLN A 194 51.12 -19.21 18.13
N CYS A 195 51.17 -19.75 16.91
CA CYS A 195 50.18 -19.48 15.86
C CYS A 195 48.75 -19.87 16.30
N ILE A 196 48.59 -21.04 16.92
CA ILE A 196 47.28 -21.51 17.42
C ILE A 196 46.75 -20.59 18.53
N MET A 197 47.62 -20.14 19.44
CA MET A 197 47.23 -19.22 20.51
C MET A 197 46.76 -17.86 19.96
N ASP A 198 47.43 -17.33 18.93
CA ASP A 198 47.07 -16.07 18.30
C ASP A 198 45.72 -16.16 17.57
N GLU A 199 45.43 -17.28 16.89
CA GLU A 199 44.13 -17.52 16.24
C GLU A 199 42.96 -17.57 17.24
N VAL A 200 43.15 -18.22 18.38
CA VAL A 200 42.14 -18.25 19.46
C VAL A 200 41.88 -16.84 20.00
N SER A 201 42.94 -16.06 20.24
CA SER A 201 42.81 -14.68 20.74
C SER A 201 42.08 -13.77 19.76
N ILE A 202 42.30 -13.91 18.45
CA ILE A 202 41.60 -13.13 17.43
C ILE A 202 40.10 -13.48 17.43
N LYS A 203 39.77 -14.77 17.55
CA LYS A 203 38.38 -15.22 17.58
C LYS A 203 37.62 -14.66 18.78
N GLU A 204 38.23 -14.66 19.97
CA GLU A 204 37.64 -14.10 21.18
C GLU A 204 37.32 -12.60 21.03
N LYS A 205 38.25 -11.83 20.45
CA LYS A 205 38.04 -10.40 20.17
C LYS A 205 36.93 -10.16 19.15
N LEU A 206 36.81 -11.01 18.13
CA LEU A 206 35.72 -10.90 17.15
C LEU A 206 34.36 -11.20 17.77
N ASP A 207 34.27 -12.19 18.66
CA ASP A 207 33.04 -12.50 19.40
C ASP A 207 32.63 -11.36 20.34
N GLU A 208 33.59 -10.68 20.97
CA GLU A 208 33.35 -9.52 21.83
C GLU A 208 32.84 -8.31 21.03
N ILE A 209 33.43 -8.03 19.86
CA ILE A 209 32.95 -7.01 18.92
C ILE A 209 31.53 -7.35 18.43
N GLY A 210 31.27 -8.61 18.11
CA GLY A 210 29.95 -9.09 17.68
C GLY A 210 28.87 -8.86 18.74
N LYS A 211 29.17 -9.14 20.01
CA LYS A 211 28.26 -8.87 21.14
C LYS A 211 27.99 -7.37 21.29
N SER A 212 29.03 -6.54 21.25
CA SER A 212 28.88 -5.08 21.38
C SER A 212 28.02 -4.47 20.25
N LEU A 213 28.20 -4.94 19.01
CA LEU A 213 27.37 -4.52 17.86
C LEU A 213 25.90 -4.92 18.04
N HIS A 214 25.63 -6.11 18.57
CA HIS A 214 24.27 -6.57 18.82
C HIS A 214 23.59 -5.73 19.92
N GLU A 215 24.27 -5.48 21.03
CA GLU A 215 23.78 -4.63 22.12
C GLU A 215 23.49 -3.20 21.65
N MET A 216 24.37 -2.62 20.83
CA MET A 216 24.15 -1.30 20.23
C MET A 216 22.91 -1.28 19.32
N THR A 217 22.69 -2.34 18.54
CA THR A 217 21.53 -2.44 17.64
C THR A 217 20.22 -2.57 18.42
N GLU A 218 20.20 -3.36 19.50
CA GLU A 218 19.04 -3.45 20.40
C GLU A 218 18.74 -2.11 21.09
N GLN A 219 19.77 -1.42 21.58
CA GLN A 219 19.61 -0.09 22.18
C GLN A 219 19.03 0.91 21.17
N PHE A 220 19.54 0.92 19.94
CA PHE A 220 19.02 1.80 18.89
C PHE A 220 17.56 1.49 18.55
N GLY A 221 17.18 0.20 18.52
CA GLY A 221 15.80 -0.24 18.34
C GLY A 221 14.88 0.28 19.45
N LYS A 222 15.28 0.10 20.72
CA LYS A 222 14.52 0.60 21.89
C LYS A 222 14.36 2.13 21.86
N SER A 223 15.44 2.86 21.60
CA SER A 223 15.38 4.32 21.46
C SER A 223 14.47 4.78 20.32
N MET A 224 14.38 4.01 19.23
CA MET A 224 13.50 4.34 18.12
C MET A 224 12.02 4.11 18.43
N ASP A 225 11.70 3.05 19.17
CA ASP A 225 10.34 2.80 19.63
C ASP A 225 9.92 3.81 20.71
N GLU A 226 10.82 4.19 21.62
CA GLU A 226 10.61 5.28 22.57
C GLU A 226 10.34 6.62 21.86
N LEU A 227 11.07 6.91 20.78
CA LEU A 227 10.87 8.15 20.02
C LEU A 227 9.55 8.15 19.22
N LYS A 228 9.10 6.99 18.72
CA LYS A 228 7.76 6.83 18.13
C LYS A 228 6.67 7.08 19.17
N GLU A 229 6.79 6.47 20.35
CA GLU A 229 5.86 6.67 21.46
C GLU A 229 5.84 8.13 21.95
N ALA A 230 7.01 8.77 22.03
CA ALA A 230 7.13 10.13 22.56
C ALA A 230 6.68 11.23 21.58
N ILE A 231 6.77 11.01 20.26
CA ILE A 231 6.52 12.05 19.25
C ILE A 231 5.31 11.73 18.38
N VAL A 232 5.26 10.53 17.77
CA VAL A 232 4.23 10.19 16.79
C VAL A 232 2.87 9.99 17.45
N ASN A 233 2.82 9.30 18.59
CA ASN A 233 1.55 9.02 19.27
C ASN A 233 0.86 10.30 19.79
N PRO A 234 1.54 11.27 20.41
CA PRO A 234 0.91 12.54 20.80
C PRO A 234 0.42 13.35 19.60
N ILE A 235 1.17 13.40 18.49
CA ILE A 235 0.77 14.10 17.27
C ILE A 235 -0.49 13.46 16.68
N LYS A 236 -0.48 12.13 16.51
CA LYS A 236 -1.64 11.38 16.01
C LYS A 236 -2.87 11.58 16.91
N LYS A 237 -2.68 11.53 18.24
CA LYS A 237 -3.76 11.78 19.20
C LYS A 237 -4.29 13.21 19.12
N ALA A 238 -3.43 14.19 18.85
CA ALA A 238 -3.85 15.58 18.65
C ALA A 238 -4.62 15.76 17.33
N GLU A 239 -4.18 15.13 16.24
CA GLU A 239 -4.88 15.11 14.95
C GLU A 239 -6.25 14.42 15.07
N ASP A 240 -6.30 13.23 15.66
CA ASP A 240 -7.55 12.49 15.93
C ASP A 240 -8.54 13.34 16.75
N LYS A 241 -8.02 14.07 17.74
CA LYS A 241 -8.82 14.99 18.56
C LYS A 241 -9.34 16.18 17.75
N ALA A 242 -8.50 16.81 16.93
CA ALA A 242 -8.89 17.92 16.08
C ALA A 242 -9.95 17.50 15.03
N VAL A 243 -9.77 16.32 14.42
CA VAL A 243 -10.72 15.70 13.51
C VAL A 243 -12.06 15.44 14.20
N ALA A 244 -12.05 14.91 15.42
CA ALA A 244 -13.26 14.67 16.20
C ALA A 244 -13.97 15.99 16.56
N GLU A 245 -13.23 16.99 17.05
CA GLU A 245 -13.75 18.33 17.37
C GLU A 245 -14.39 19.00 16.14
N TYR A 246 -13.73 18.92 14.98
CA TYR A 246 -14.26 19.45 13.74
C TYR A 246 -15.50 18.67 13.26
N SER A 247 -15.47 17.33 13.32
CA SER A 247 -16.63 16.49 12.97
C SER A 247 -17.84 16.84 13.83
N ASP A 248 -17.66 17.02 15.14
CA ASP A 248 -18.74 17.41 16.04
C ASP A 248 -19.29 18.81 15.75
N ALA A 249 -18.41 19.78 15.47
CA ALA A 249 -18.81 21.13 15.04
C ALA A 249 -19.60 21.10 13.73
N LEU A 250 -19.14 20.32 12.75
CA LEU A 250 -19.82 20.09 11.47
C LEU A 250 -21.21 19.50 11.67
N LYS A 251 -21.34 18.46 12.51
CA LYS A 251 -22.63 17.85 12.84
C LYS A 251 -23.58 18.85 13.50
N GLU A 252 -23.09 19.67 14.42
CA GLU A 252 -23.92 20.68 15.11
C GLU A 252 -24.40 21.77 14.15
N SER A 253 -23.52 22.26 13.27
CA SER A 253 -23.91 23.19 12.21
C SER A 253 -25.00 22.58 11.31
N ILE A 254 -24.83 21.33 10.87
CA ILE A 254 -25.84 20.66 10.05
C ILE A 254 -27.18 20.57 10.80
N ARG A 255 -27.18 20.19 12.08
CA ARG A 255 -28.41 20.10 12.88
C ARG A 255 -29.13 21.43 12.95
N SER A 256 -28.42 22.53 13.23
CA SER A 256 -28.98 23.87 13.35
C SER A 256 -29.54 24.39 12.03
N GLN A 257 -28.80 24.24 10.93
CA GLN A 257 -29.21 24.73 9.61
C GLN A 257 -30.31 23.89 8.95
N THR A 258 -30.51 22.64 9.39
CA THR A 258 -31.52 21.71 8.83
C THR A 258 -32.71 21.47 9.76
N GLU A 259 -32.75 22.08 10.94
CA GLU A 259 -33.81 21.82 11.93
C GLU A 259 -35.19 22.15 11.40
N TYR A 260 -35.32 23.26 10.66
CA TYR A 260 -36.57 23.75 10.11
C TYR A 260 -36.54 23.77 8.59
N LEU A 261 -37.66 23.41 7.98
CA LEU A 261 -37.87 23.65 6.56
C LEU A 261 -37.93 25.17 6.31
N ALA A 262 -37.15 25.66 5.34
CA ALA A 262 -37.22 27.05 4.91
C ALA A 262 -38.68 27.39 4.53
N ASN A 263 -39.27 28.30 5.32
CA ASN A 263 -40.69 28.70 5.38
C ASN A 263 -41.50 28.41 4.10
N ALA A 264 -42.08 27.20 4.00
CA ALA A 264 -42.87 26.76 2.85
C ALA A 264 -44.28 27.38 2.80
N SER A 265 -44.76 27.96 3.90
CA SER A 265 -46.06 28.65 3.99
C SER A 265 -46.15 29.51 5.25
N PRO A 266 -46.88 30.64 5.24
CA PRO A 266 -47.26 31.39 6.45
C PRO A 266 -48.02 30.56 7.49
N ALA A 267 -48.68 29.47 7.06
CA ALA A 267 -49.38 28.54 7.95
C ALA A 267 -48.47 27.47 8.58
N MET A 268 -47.23 27.33 8.09
CA MET A 268 -46.22 26.36 8.57
C MET A 268 -44.90 27.05 8.94
N SER A 269 -44.96 28.22 9.57
CA SER A 269 -43.77 28.84 10.18
C SER A 269 -43.26 27.94 11.33
N ASN A 270 -41.97 27.61 11.33
CA ASN A 270 -41.28 26.82 12.38
C ASN A 270 -41.66 25.33 12.48
N VAL A 271 -41.92 24.65 11.36
CA VAL A 271 -42.13 23.19 11.40
C VAL A 271 -40.81 22.45 11.22
N ARG A 272 -40.48 21.62 12.21
CA ARG A 272 -39.24 20.81 12.19
C ARG A 272 -39.24 19.87 11.00
N THR A 273 -38.08 19.74 10.34
CA THR A 273 -37.89 18.86 9.17
C THR A 273 -38.32 17.43 9.47
N ASP A 274 -37.90 16.87 10.62
CA ASP A 274 -38.26 15.51 11.03
C ASP A 274 -39.75 15.33 11.32
N HIS A 275 -40.48 16.42 11.58
CA HIS A 275 -41.92 16.34 11.77
C HIS A 275 -42.67 16.25 10.45
N ILE A 276 -42.23 16.87 9.35
CA ILE A 276 -42.96 16.81 8.06
C ILE A 276 -42.40 15.72 7.15
N PHE A 277 -41.16 15.28 7.36
CA PHE A 277 -40.53 14.30 6.51
C PHE A 277 -41.29 12.97 6.57
N THR A 278 -42.01 12.67 5.51
CA THR A 278 -42.57 11.35 5.24
C THR A 278 -41.58 10.58 4.37
N ASN A 279 -41.28 9.34 4.75
CA ASN A 279 -40.41 8.49 3.95
C ASN A 279 -40.94 8.42 2.51
N ILE A 280 -40.06 8.60 1.53
CA ILE A 280 -40.39 8.55 0.11
C ILE A 280 -40.10 7.16 -0.45
N LEU A 281 -40.91 6.74 -1.42
CA LEU A 281 -40.71 5.48 -2.13
C LEU A 281 -39.52 5.62 -3.08
N MET A 282 -38.58 4.68 -2.97
CA MET A 282 -37.35 4.65 -3.74
C MET A 282 -37.12 3.25 -4.32
N GLN A 283 -36.46 3.18 -5.47
CA GLN A 283 -36.08 1.92 -6.11
C GLN A 283 -34.68 2.01 -6.74
N HIS A 284 -34.03 0.85 -6.87
CA HIS A 284 -32.80 0.73 -7.64
C HIS A 284 -33.09 0.77 -9.14
N GLY A 285 -32.26 1.52 -9.86
CA GLY A 285 -32.39 1.77 -11.29
C GLY A 285 -33.58 2.67 -11.61
N ARG A 286 -33.77 2.91 -12.91
CA ARG A 286 -34.93 3.62 -13.46
C ARG A 286 -35.59 2.72 -14.48
N LYS A 287 -36.90 2.51 -14.37
CA LYS A 287 -37.69 1.90 -15.45
C LYS A 287 -38.45 3.04 -16.14
N PRO A 288 -38.13 3.37 -17.40
CA PRO A 288 -38.94 4.32 -18.15
C PRO A 288 -40.39 3.81 -18.16
N VAL A 289 -41.35 4.70 -17.89
CA VAL A 289 -42.76 4.36 -18.08
C VAL A 289 -42.97 4.26 -19.59
N GLU A 290 -43.13 3.04 -20.10
CA GLU A 290 -43.48 2.80 -21.51
C GLU A 290 -44.84 3.48 -21.80
N ASP A 291 -44.84 4.46 -22.69
CA ASP A 291 -46.03 5.25 -23.06
C ASP A 291 -46.87 4.53 -24.13
N LEU A 292 -47.05 3.21 -23.99
CA LEU A 292 -47.77 2.37 -24.94
C LEU A 292 -49.28 2.45 -24.70
N ASP A 293 -50.03 3.25 -25.49
CA ASP A 293 -51.50 3.19 -25.67
C ASP A 293 -52.41 2.90 -24.45
N VAL A 294 -51.96 3.22 -23.24
CA VAL A 294 -52.70 2.96 -21.99
C VAL A 294 -53.75 4.06 -21.77
N LYS A 295 -54.97 3.68 -21.34
CA LYS A 295 -56.02 4.66 -21.00
C LYS A 295 -55.53 5.56 -19.87
N ARG A 296 -55.88 6.86 -19.90
CA ARG A 296 -55.46 7.85 -18.87
C ARG A 296 -55.64 7.34 -17.44
N LYS A 297 -56.76 6.69 -17.12
CA LYS A 297 -57.07 6.18 -15.78
C LYS A 297 -56.10 5.08 -15.31
N GLU A 298 -55.65 4.22 -16.21
CA GLU A 298 -54.68 3.16 -15.92
C GLU A 298 -53.28 3.76 -15.69
N ARG A 299 -52.88 4.77 -16.49
CA ARG A 299 -51.65 5.54 -16.23
C ARG A 299 -51.66 6.23 -14.86
N LEU A 300 -52.80 6.79 -14.46
CA LEU A 300 -52.92 7.45 -13.16
C LEU A 300 -52.73 6.47 -11.98
N ARG A 301 -53.04 5.18 -12.18
CA ARG A 301 -52.87 4.13 -11.15
C ARG A 301 -51.43 3.65 -11.00
N GLN A 302 -50.56 3.91 -11.98
CA GLN A 302 -49.14 3.55 -11.92
C GLN A 302 -48.33 4.49 -11.03
N TYR A 303 -48.80 5.72 -10.78
CA TYR A 303 -48.19 6.62 -9.80
C TYR A 303 -48.27 6.01 -8.40
N GLY A 304 -47.21 6.13 -7.61
CA GLY A 304 -47.13 5.53 -6.27
C GLY A 304 -46.69 4.07 -6.27
N GLN A 305 -46.33 3.50 -7.42
CA GLN A 305 -45.89 2.12 -7.55
C GLN A 305 -44.41 2.03 -7.92
N ILE A 306 -43.77 0.94 -7.51
CA ILE A 306 -42.40 0.58 -7.91
C ILE A 306 -42.45 -0.52 -8.95
N GLY A 307 -41.60 -0.39 -9.97
CA GLY A 307 -41.40 -1.43 -10.98
C GLY A 307 -40.13 -2.25 -10.75
N GLY A 308 -39.19 -1.74 -9.93
CA GLY A 308 -37.89 -2.36 -9.66
C GLY A 308 -37.73 -2.86 -8.23
N LYS A 309 -36.48 -3.11 -7.83
CA LYS A 309 -36.13 -3.49 -6.45
C LYS A 309 -36.27 -2.27 -5.54
N GLN A 310 -37.17 -2.35 -4.56
CA GLN A 310 -37.39 -1.28 -3.58
C GLN A 310 -36.14 -1.04 -2.72
N ILE A 311 -35.89 0.23 -2.39
CA ILE A 311 -34.98 0.67 -1.33
C ILE A 311 -35.83 0.95 -0.09
N LYS A 312 -35.63 0.22 0.99
CA LYS A 312 -36.47 0.37 2.21
C LYS A 312 -35.94 1.43 3.14
N SER A 313 -34.63 1.62 3.17
CA SER A 313 -33.96 2.66 3.95
C SER A 313 -32.92 3.40 3.11
N SER A 314 -32.75 4.70 3.36
CA SER A 314 -31.72 5.53 2.70
C SER A 314 -30.30 4.97 2.90
N GLN A 315 -30.05 4.25 4.00
CA GLN A 315 -28.76 3.62 4.27
C GLN A 315 -28.36 2.59 3.20
N GLU A 316 -29.33 1.92 2.57
CA GLU A 316 -29.08 0.90 1.54
C GLU A 316 -28.39 1.47 0.28
N ILE A 317 -28.45 2.80 0.11
CA ILE A 317 -27.79 3.50 -0.99
C ILE A 317 -26.27 3.52 -0.80
N PHE A 318 -25.81 3.49 0.46
CA PHE A 318 -24.43 3.71 0.85
C PHE A 318 -23.70 2.44 1.34
N ILE A 319 -24.44 1.39 1.67
CA ILE A 319 -23.85 0.09 2.03
C ILE A 319 -23.31 -0.65 0.79
N PRO A 320 -22.33 -1.54 0.97
CA PRO A 320 -21.83 -2.39 -0.11
C PRO A 320 -22.90 -3.27 -0.76
N THR A 321 -22.75 -3.52 -2.06
CA THR A 321 -23.37 -4.69 -2.72
C THR A 321 -22.29 -5.43 -3.46
N ASP A 322 -22.34 -6.76 -3.39
CA ASP A 322 -21.36 -7.66 -4.02
C ASP A 322 -19.90 -7.35 -3.58
N GLY A 323 -19.71 -6.87 -2.34
CA GLY A 323 -18.40 -6.57 -1.76
C GLY A 323 -17.77 -5.24 -2.18
N LYS A 324 -18.47 -4.39 -2.97
CA LYS A 324 -17.97 -3.07 -3.37
C LYS A 324 -18.74 -1.93 -2.70
N HIS A 325 -18.03 -1.04 -2.01
CA HIS A 325 -18.59 0.23 -1.51
C HIS A 325 -18.91 1.17 -2.68
N PRO A 326 -20.10 1.80 -2.71
CA PRO A 326 -20.43 2.73 -3.77
C PRO A 326 -19.74 4.09 -3.56
N GLU A 327 -18.83 4.46 -4.45
CA GLU A 327 -18.16 5.78 -4.44
C GLU A 327 -19.00 6.82 -5.22
N SER A 328 -19.87 6.38 -6.13
CA SER A 328 -20.66 7.26 -6.99
C SER A 328 -22.15 6.87 -7.02
N VAL A 329 -23.02 7.79 -6.63
CA VAL A 329 -24.47 7.58 -6.51
C VAL A 329 -25.24 8.63 -7.31
N LEU A 330 -26.09 8.19 -8.24
CA LEU A 330 -27.02 9.06 -8.96
C LEU A 330 -28.46 8.84 -8.49
N VAL A 331 -29.04 9.88 -7.88
CA VAL A 331 -30.44 9.93 -7.46
C VAL A 331 -31.26 10.72 -8.48
N THR A 332 -32.20 10.06 -9.12
CA THR A 332 -33.07 10.63 -10.15
C THR A 332 -34.51 10.76 -9.65
N GLY A 333 -35.22 11.79 -10.11
CA GLY A 333 -36.64 11.91 -9.84
C GLY A 333 -37.27 13.15 -10.47
N LYS A 334 -38.59 13.13 -10.66
CA LYS A 334 -39.34 14.23 -11.29
C LYS A 334 -39.21 15.55 -10.52
N ALA A 335 -39.56 16.66 -11.16
CA ALA A 335 -39.64 17.95 -10.47
C ALA A 335 -40.64 17.87 -9.30
N GLY A 336 -40.30 18.49 -8.17
CA GLY A 336 -41.17 18.49 -6.99
C GLY A 336 -41.25 17.16 -6.21
N ILE A 337 -40.51 16.12 -6.62
CA ILE A 337 -40.63 14.79 -6.01
C ILE A 337 -39.95 14.66 -4.62
N GLY A 338 -39.19 15.68 -4.21
CA GLY A 338 -38.53 15.70 -2.89
C GLY A 338 -37.02 15.44 -2.89
N LYS A 339 -36.32 15.51 -4.04
CA LYS A 339 -34.86 15.27 -4.13
C LYS A 339 -34.02 16.15 -3.17
N THR A 340 -34.28 17.46 -3.14
CA THR A 340 -33.58 18.40 -2.24
C THR A 340 -33.86 18.09 -0.77
N LEU A 341 -35.11 17.82 -0.42
CA LEU A 341 -35.49 17.46 0.95
C LEU A 341 -34.87 16.11 1.37
N PHE A 342 -34.76 15.17 0.43
CA PHE A 342 -34.05 13.91 0.63
C PHE A 342 -32.56 14.13 0.93
N CYS A 343 -31.87 15.00 0.19
CA CYS A 343 -30.47 15.34 0.47
C CYS A 343 -30.30 15.95 1.87
N GLN A 344 -31.17 16.89 2.22
CA GLN A 344 -31.19 17.50 3.55
C GLN A 344 -31.45 16.45 4.65
N LYS A 345 -32.34 15.49 4.40
CA LYS A 345 -32.61 14.41 5.35
C LYS A 345 -31.42 13.47 5.50
N VAL A 346 -30.75 13.08 4.42
CA VAL A 346 -29.55 12.21 4.47
C VAL A 346 -28.45 12.85 5.29
N ILE A 347 -28.10 14.12 5.01
CA ILE A 347 -27.01 14.78 5.75
C ILE A 347 -27.38 15.04 7.21
N ARG A 348 -28.65 15.33 7.50
CA ARG A 348 -29.16 15.46 8.86
C ARG A 348 -29.13 14.12 9.62
N ASP A 349 -29.53 13.03 8.97
CA ASP A 349 -29.46 11.70 9.56
C ASP A 349 -28.01 11.28 9.80
N TRP A 350 -27.07 11.68 8.95
CA TRP A 350 -25.64 11.51 9.25
C TRP A 350 -25.24 12.32 10.49
N ALA A 351 -25.64 13.60 10.58
CA ALA A 351 -25.32 14.46 11.72
C ALA A 351 -25.93 13.98 13.04
N ASP A 352 -27.13 13.41 13.00
CA ASP A 352 -27.78 12.77 14.13
C ASP A 352 -27.19 11.38 14.44
N ASN A 353 -26.18 10.92 13.71
CA ASN A 353 -25.66 9.54 13.75
C ASN A 353 -26.77 8.49 13.54
N LYS A 354 -27.84 8.81 12.79
CA LYS A 354 -29.01 7.96 12.46
C LYS A 354 -28.86 7.22 11.14
N LEU A 355 -28.10 7.76 10.19
CA LEU A 355 -28.00 7.23 8.83
C LEU A 355 -27.59 5.75 8.78
N PHE A 356 -26.78 5.29 9.75
CA PHE A 356 -26.28 3.92 9.79
C PHE A 356 -26.63 3.15 11.07
N ARG A 357 -27.64 3.57 11.85
CA ARG A 357 -27.99 2.94 13.15
C ARG A 357 -28.51 1.51 13.08
N SER A 358 -28.73 0.94 11.89
CA SER A 358 -29.45 -0.33 11.75
C SER A 358 -28.73 -1.30 10.81
N GLY A 359 -27.81 -2.07 11.38
CA GLY A 359 -27.29 -3.30 10.78
C GLY A 359 -26.08 -3.85 11.54
N ALA A 360 -26.30 -4.82 12.43
CA ALA A 360 -25.22 -5.50 13.18
C ALA A 360 -24.25 -6.34 12.31
N ASN A 361 -24.47 -6.41 10.98
CA ASN A 361 -23.79 -7.36 10.08
C ASN A 361 -23.36 -6.73 8.72
N ALA A 362 -23.39 -5.41 8.55
CA ALA A 362 -22.92 -4.77 7.31
C ALA A 362 -21.64 -3.96 7.61
N GLU A 363 -20.65 -4.01 6.72
CA GLU A 363 -19.52 -3.07 6.70
C GLU A 363 -20.07 -1.67 6.41
N VAL A 364 -20.46 -0.98 7.47
CA VAL A 364 -20.96 0.39 7.41
C VAL A 364 -19.77 1.32 7.15
N PRO A 365 -19.87 2.26 6.19
CA PRO A 365 -18.84 3.27 5.99
C PRO A 365 -18.64 4.14 7.24
N ASP A 366 -17.40 4.27 7.72
CA ASP A 366 -17.04 5.16 8.84
C ASP A 366 -16.84 6.60 8.35
N LEU A 367 -17.95 7.27 8.03
CA LEU A 367 -17.93 8.63 7.49
C LEU A 367 -17.76 9.67 8.61
N LYS A 368 -16.59 10.30 8.67
CA LYS A 368 -16.27 11.39 9.61
C LYS A 368 -16.73 12.77 9.13
N PHE A 369 -16.92 12.97 7.83
CA PHE A 369 -17.36 14.26 7.27
C PHE A 369 -18.47 14.11 6.23
N ALA A 370 -19.42 15.04 6.23
CA ALA A 370 -20.45 15.13 5.19
C ALA A 370 -20.71 16.58 4.75
N TYR A 371 -20.83 16.80 3.45
CA TYR A 371 -21.06 18.13 2.85
C TYR A 371 -22.26 18.10 1.92
N LEU A 372 -23.08 19.17 1.94
CA LEU A 372 -24.20 19.36 1.02
C LEU A 372 -23.98 20.61 0.18
N LEU A 373 -23.68 20.40 -1.09
CA LEU A 373 -23.52 21.43 -2.10
C LEU A 373 -24.76 21.48 -2.99
N THR A 374 -25.22 22.67 -3.36
CA THR A 374 -26.31 22.83 -4.32
C THR A 374 -25.83 23.59 -5.55
N PHE A 375 -26.17 23.14 -6.75
CA PHE A 375 -25.72 23.85 -7.97
C PHE A 375 -26.28 25.28 -8.05
N ARG A 376 -27.47 25.53 -7.48
CA ARG A 376 -28.01 26.90 -7.37
C ARG A 376 -27.04 27.84 -6.65
N GLN A 377 -26.40 27.36 -5.60
CA GLN A 377 -25.44 28.12 -4.81
C GLN A 377 -24.08 28.18 -5.49
N LEU A 378 -23.60 27.06 -6.01
CA LEU A 378 -22.32 27.01 -6.70
C LEU A 378 -22.28 27.94 -7.93
N ASN A 379 -23.40 28.11 -8.65
CA ASN A 379 -23.52 29.05 -9.75
C ASN A 379 -23.29 30.53 -9.33
N LEU A 380 -23.45 30.87 -8.05
CA LEU A 380 -23.23 32.25 -7.55
C LEU A 380 -21.74 32.61 -7.43
N LEU A 381 -20.84 31.62 -7.48
CA LEU A 381 -19.40 31.84 -7.48
C LEU A 381 -18.89 32.31 -8.85
N GLY A 382 -19.73 32.29 -9.88
CA GLY A 382 -19.37 32.70 -11.24
C GLY A 382 -18.29 31.81 -11.86
N ASP A 383 -17.47 32.41 -12.72
CA ASP A 383 -16.39 31.73 -13.44
C ASP A 383 -15.02 31.84 -12.71
N ASP A 384 -14.99 32.44 -11.52
CA ASP A 384 -13.76 32.63 -10.76
C ASP A 384 -13.15 31.27 -10.36
N PRO A 385 -11.83 31.05 -10.58
CA PRO A 385 -11.17 29.81 -10.17
C PRO A 385 -11.15 29.66 -8.64
N VAL A 386 -11.66 28.52 -8.16
CA VAL A 386 -11.76 28.18 -6.72
C VAL A 386 -11.13 26.81 -6.44
N THR A 387 -10.75 26.54 -5.20
CA THR A 387 -10.28 25.21 -4.76
C THR A 387 -11.44 24.32 -4.33
N LEU A 388 -11.17 23.03 -4.07
CA LEU A 388 -12.19 22.14 -3.49
C LEU A 388 -12.57 22.59 -2.07
N GLU A 389 -11.59 22.99 -1.26
CA GLU A 389 -11.83 23.55 0.07
C GLU A 389 -12.76 24.76 0.03
N ASP A 390 -12.53 25.68 -0.93
CA ASP A 390 -13.37 26.87 -1.14
C ASP A 390 -14.84 26.46 -1.34
N ILE A 391 -15.14 25.45 -2.17
CA ILE A 391 -16.52 25.03 -2.43
C ILE A 391 -17.13 24.24 -1.28
N LEU A 392 -16.35 23.44 -0.55
CA LEU A 392 -16.83 22.71 0.63
C LEU A 392 -17.24 23.69 1.74
N ASN A 393 -16.45 24.75 1.95
CA ASN A 393 -16.76 25.88 2.84
C ASN A 393 -17.93 26.77 2.35
N ARG A 394 -18.55 26.46 1.20
CA ARG A 394 -19.77 27.12 0.70
C ARG A 394 -21.03 26.27 0.86
N SER A 395 -20.90 25.10 1.48
CA SER A 395 -22.03 24.22 1.83
C SER A 395 -23.10 24.99 2.62
N SER A 396 -24.36 24.80 2.26
CA SER A 396 -25.49 25.57 2.83
C SER A 396 -25.79 25.25 4.28
N VAL A 397 -25.19 24.18 4.78
CA VAL A 397 -25.43 23.63 6.11
C VAL A 397 -24.28 23.92 7.07
N LEU A 398 -23.36 24.82 6.68
CA LEU A 398 -22.22 25.27 7.48
C LEU A 398 -22.42 26.68 8.03
N ASP A 399 -21.96 26.87 9.27
CA ASP A 399 -21.85 28.14 9.98
C ASP A 399 -20.39 28.61 10.09
N ASP A 400 -20.14 29.72 10.79
CA ASP A 400 -18.80 30.30 10.89
C ASP A 400 -17.83 29.43 11.70
N HIS A 401 -18.36 28.51 12.49
CA HIS A 401 -17.61 27.66 13.41
C HIS A 401 -17.25 26.30 12.80
N SER A 402 -17.72 26.00 11.58
CA SER A 402 -17.54 24.73 10.88
C SER A 402 -16.80 24.87 9.54
N ASN A 403 -16.09 25.98 9.34
CA ASN A 403 -15.19 26.14 8.20
C ASN A 403 -14.00 25.18 8.32
N ILE A 404 -13.66 24.52 7.21
CA ILE A 404 -12.47 23.71 7.05
C ILE A 404 -11.25 24.63 7.13
N ASP A 405 -10.25 24.25 7.94
CA ASP A 405 -8.91 24.82 7.92
C ASP A 405 -7.93 23.96 7.10
N ASP A 406 -6.73 24.49 6.85
CA ASP A 406 -5.69 23.82 6.05
C ASP A 406 -5.36 22.40 6.56
N SER A 407 -5.33 22.20 7.89
CA SER A 407 -4.96 20.92 8.50
C SER A 407 -6.05 19.87 8.33
N ILE A 408 -7.31 20.26 8.54
CA ILE A 408 -8.48 19.42 8.31
C ILE A 408 -8.63 19.12 6.82
N PHE A 409 -8.37 20.10 5.94
CA PHE A 409 -8.43 19.84 4.51
C PHE A 409 -7.36 18.85 4.05
N GLU A 410 -6.15 18.93 4.59
CA GLU A 410 -5.10 17.95 4.34
C GLU A 410 -5.51 16.55 4.79
N TYR A 411 -6.09 16.43 5.99
CA TYR A 411 -6.66 15.17 6.47
C TYR A 411 -7.75 14.63 5.51
N ILE A 412 -8.71 15.47 5.08
CA ILE A 412 -9.77 15.10 4.13
C ILE A 412 -9.20 14.56 2.80
N VAL A 413 -8.10 15.13 2.33
CA VAL A 413 -7.44 14.67 1.09
C VAL A 413 -6.75 13.32 1.28
N HIS A 414 -6.18 13.06 2.46
CA HIS A 414 -5.50 11.80 2.79
C HIS A 414 -6.46 10.66 3.20
N HIS A 415 -7.62 11.00 3.77
CA HIS A 415 -8.64 10.10 4.31
C HIS A 415 -9.99 10.26 3.60
N SER A 416 -9.95 10.33 2.26
CA SER A 416 -11.15 10.65 1.48
C SER A 416 -12.27 9.61 1.57
N GLU A 417 -11.96 8.37 1.94
CA GLU A 417 -12.92 7.30 2.23
C GLU A 417 -13.87 7.61 3.42
N GLU A 418 -13.48 8.55 4.28
CA GLU A 418 -14.27 8.99 5.42
C GLU A 418 -15.23 10.16 5.08
N VAL A 419 -15.37 10.51 3.79
CA VAL A 419 -16.07 11.71 3.32
C VAL A 419 -17.29 11.38 2.46
N LEU A 420 -18.42 12.01 2.78
CA LEU A 420 -19.64 12.03 1.96
C LEU A 420 -19.87 13.42 1.35
N ILE A 421 -19.99 13.50 0.03
CA ILE A 421 -20.32 14.75 -0.68
C ILE A 421 -21.65 14.57 -1.40
N ILE A 422 -22.64 15.38 -1.02
CA ILE A 422 -23.94 15.43 -1.67
C ILE A 422 -24.00 16.67 -2.57
N ILE A 423 -24.27 16.48 -3.85
CA ILE A 423 -24.42 17.54 -4.84
C ILE A 423 -25.88 17.56 -5.35
N ASP A 424 -26.68 18.50 -4.88
CA ASP A 424 -28.09 18.63 -5.24
C ASP A 424 -28.29 19.50 -6.49
N GLY A 425 -29.14 19.02 -7.41
CA GLY A 425 -29.67 19.79 -8.52
C GLY A 425 -28.76 19.86 -9.75
N TYR A 426 -28.20 18.74 -10.22
CA TYR A 426 -27.39 18.71 -11.44
C TYR A 426 -28.09 19.38 -12.64
N ASP A 427 -29.41 19.25 -12.73
CA ASP A 427 -30.25 19.89 -13.76
C ASP A 427 -30.21 21.43 -13.74
N GLU A 428 -29.61 22.02 -12.71
CA GLU A 428 -29.52 23.46 -12.49
C GLU A 428 -28.08 23.98 -12.62
N CYS A 429 -27.12 23.12 -12.97
CA CYS A 429 -25.75 23.53 -13.28
C CYS A 429 -25.72 24.37 -14.57
N SER A 430 -25.09 25.55 -14.50
CA SER A 430 -24.93 26.45 -15.67
C SER A 430 -24.04 25.85 -16.77
N GLN A 431 -23.07 25.02 -16.39
CA GLN A 431 -22.05 24.43 -17.27
C GLN A 431 -22.16 22.89 -17.34
N GLN A 432 -23.39 22.35 -17.42
CA GLN A 432 -23.65 20.89 -17.53
C GLN A 432 -22.85 20.21 -18.63
N GLU A 433 -22.75 20.86 -19.79
CA GLU A 433 -22.04 20.33 -20.95
C GLU A 433 -20.55 20.14 -20.66
N TYR A 434 -19.96 21.03 -19.87
CA TYR A 434 -18.58 20.91 -19.41
C TYR A 434 -18.41 19.71 -18.48
N ILE A 435 -19.27 19.58 -17.47
CA ILE A 435 -19.21 18.45 -16.51
C ILE A 435 -19.33 17.10 -17.22
N ALA A 436 -20.20 17.06 -18.23
CA ALA A 436 -20.45 15.86 -19.02
C ALA A 436 -19.50 15.70 -20.23
N SER A 437 -18.49 16.55 -20.40
CA SER A 437 -17.52 16.43 -21.49
C SER A 437 -16.26 15.66 -21.05
N ASP A 438 -15.47 15.19 -22.01
CA ASP A 438 -14.16 14.59 -21.78
C ASP A 438 -13.00 15.61 -21.70
N SER A 439 -13.30 16.89 -21.42
CA SER A 439 -12.29 17.95 -21.32
C SER A 439 -11.47 17.92 -20.02
N ASP A 440 -11.31 16.74 -19.41
CA ASP A 440 -10.69 16.57 -18.11
C ASP A 440 -9.20 16.96 -18.07
N GLU A 441 -8.53 17.00 -19.22
CA GLU A 441 -7.13 17.37 -19.37
C GLU A 441 -6.87 18.87 -19.17
N LYS A 442 -7.90 19.72 -19.31
CA LYS A 442 -7.73 21.18 -19.21
C LYS A 442 -7.26 21.65 -17.82
N TYR A 443 -7.58 20.89 -16.77
CA TYR A 443 -7.21 21.21 -15.39
C TYR A 443 -6.62 19.99 -14.68
N PRO A 444 -5.68 20.16 -13.73
CA PRO A 444 -5.05 19.05 -13.03
C PRO A 444 -6.03 18.30 -12.12
N ASN A 445 -5.79 16.99 -11.92
CA ASN A 445 -6.51 16.17 -10.93
C ASN A 445 -5.98 16.44 -9.52
N ASN A 446 -6.19 17.65 -9.00
CA ASN A 446 -5.66 18.06 -7.71
C ASN A 446 -6.67 18.97 -6.97
N ALA A 447 -7.09 18.54 -5.79
CA ALA A 447 -8.09 19.24 -4.96
C ALA A 447 -7.61 20.61 -4.44
N LYS A 448 -6.30 20.81 -4.29
CA LYS A 448 -5.67 22.07 -3.83
C LYS A 448 -5.48 23.09 -4.97
N LYS A 449 -5.75 22.74 -6.23
CA LYS A 449 -5.57 23.65 -7.38
C LYS A 449 -6.86 24.39 -7.71
N LYS A 450 -6.73 25.70 -7.95
CA LYS A 450 -7.84 26.55 -8.38
C LYS A 450 -8.30 26.20 -9.79
N MET A 451 -9.60 25.98 -9.97
CA MET A 451 -10.24 25.75 -11.26
C MET A 451 -11.72 26.17 -11.21
N PRO A 452 -12.42 26.30 -12.34
CA PRO A 452 -13.85 26.61 -12.34
C PRO A 452 -14.65 25.54 -11.59
N VAL A 453 -15.74 25.95 -10.96
CA VAL A 453 -16.68 25.07 -10.21
C VAL A 453 -17.05 23.83 -11.02
N ALA A 454 -17.40 23.99 -12.29
CA ALA A 454 -17.78 22.87 -13.15
C ALA A 454 -16.65 21.84 -13.30
N ALA A 455 -15.38 22.27 -13.34
CA ALA A 455 -14.25 21.36 -13.41
C ALA A 455 -14.02 20.60 -12.09
N LEU A 456 -14.18 21.26 -10.94
CA LEU A 456 -14.14 20.59 -9.64
C LEU A 456 -15.25 19.54 -9.53
N CYS A 457 -16.49 19.92 -9.83
CA CYS A 457 -17.62 19.00 -9.79
C CYS A 457 -17.39 17.83 -10.76
N ALA A 458 -16.96 18.07 -12.00
CA ALA A 458 -16.67 16.99 -12.95
C ALA A 458 -15.64 16.00 -12.39
N LYS A 459 -14.55 16.49 -11.79
CA LYS A 459 -13.50 15.65 -11.23
C LYS A 459 -13.96 14.90 -9.97
N LEU A 460 -14.77 15.50 -9.11
CA LEU A 460 -15.39 14.80 -7.97
C LEU A 460 -16.31 13.68 -8.44
N ILE A 461 -17.22 14.00 -9.36
CA ILE A 461 -18.24 13.07 -9.86
C ILE A 461 -17.60 11.86 -10.55
N LYS A 462 -16.50 12.09 -11.29
CA LYS A 462 -15.73 11.05 -11.97
C LYS A 462 -14.67 10.38 -11.08
N GLY A 463 -14.57 10.72 -9.79
CA GLY A 463 -13.59 10.16 -8.86
C GLY A 463 -12.13 10.50 -9.18
N LYS A 464 -11.87 11.58 -9.92
CA LYS A 464 -10.51 12.06 -10.26
C LYS A 464 -9.85 12.87 -9.15
N ILE A 465 -10.63 13.38 -8.19
CA ILE A 465 -10.16 13.98 -6.93
C ILE A 465 -11.00 13.40 -5.78
N LEU A 466 -10.41 13.30 -4.57
CA LEU A 466 -11.00 12.59 -3.42
C LEU A 466 -11.49 11.16 -3.75
N ARG A 467 -10.62 10.37 -4.38
CA ARG A 467 -10.92 8.99 -4.77
C ARG A 467 -11.09 8.11 -3.52
N GLY A 468 -12.24 7.45 -3.40
CA GLY A 468 -12.65 6.71 -2.20
C GLY A 468 -13.81 7.38 -1.46
N SER A 469 -14.01 8.69 -1.64
CA SER A 469 -15.18 9.40 -1.09
C SER A 469 -16.48 8.94 -1.75
N VAL A 470 -17.58 9.07 -1.01
CA VAL A 470 -18.92 8.80 -1.54
C VAL A 470 -19.50 10.10 -2.09
N VAL A 471 -19.72 10.17 -3.41
CA VAL A 471 -20.33 11.33 -4.08
C VAL A 471 -21.75 10.97 -4.52
N MET A 472 -22.74 11.60 -3.90
CA MET A 472 -24.15 11.48 -4.28
C MET A 472 -24.63 12.71 -5.04
N ILE A 473 -25.25 12.50 -6.21
CA ILE A 473 -25.76 13.59 -7.04
C ILE A 473 -27.25 13.41 -7.27
N THR A 474 -28.01 14.50 -7.24
CA THR A 474 -29.41 14.48 -7.67
C THR A 474 -29.59 15.10 -9.05
N SER A 475 -30.50 14.55 -9.85
CA SER A 475 -30.82 15.07 -11.18
C SER A 475 -32.26 14.79 -11.59
N ARG A 476 -32.74 15.53 -12.61
CA ARG A 476 -33.98 15.21 -13.30
C ARG A 476 -33.79 14.06 -14.28
N PRO A 477 -34.86 13.32 -14.61
CA PRO A 477 -34.76 12.13 -15.44
C PRO A 477 -34.14 12.41 -16.83
N ASP A 478 -34.54 13.50 -17.48
CA ASP A 478 -34.04 13.84 -18.81
C ASP A 478 -32.54 14.18 -18.82
N GLU A 479 -32.02 14.76 -17.73
CA GLU A 479 -30.59 15.08 -17.59
C GLU A 479 -29.78 13.88 -17.12
N SER A 480 -30.33 13.02 -16.24
CA SER A 480 -29.64 11.80 -15.83
C SER A 480 -29.47 10.80 -16.97
N ASP A 481 -30.43 10.73 -17.91
CA ASP A 481 -30.28 9.91 -19.12
C ASP A 481 -29.15 10.43 -20.01
N LYS A 482 -28.98 11.76 -20.12
CA LYS A 482 -27.86 12.35 -20.87
C LYS A 482 -26.51 12.08 -20.22
N ILE A 483 -26.43 12.13 -18.88
CA ILE A 483 -25.20 11.80 -18.15
C ILE A 483 -24.79 10.35 -18.44
N LYS A 484 -25.75 9.41 -18.39
CA LYS A 484 -25.53 8.00 -18.72
C LYS A 484 -25.10 7.80 -20.18
N ALA A 485 -25.70 8.53 -21.11
CA ALA A 485 -25.36 8.45 -22.53
C ALA A 485 -23.97 9.00 -22.88
N LYS A 486 -23.32 9.70 -21.93
CA LYS A 486 -21.98 10.27 -22.07
C LYS A 486 -20.93 9.49 -21.25
N ASP A 487 -21.19 8.21 -21.00
CA ASP A 487 -20.28 7.25 -20.34
C ASP A 487 -19.81 7.63 -18.92
N ILE A 488 -20.52 8.54 -18.23
CA ILE A 488 -20.32 8.75 -16.79
C ILE A 488 -21.04 7.63 -16.05
N ASN A 489 -20.26 6.64 -15.61
CA ASN A 489 -20.74 5.49 -14.86
C ASN A 489 -20.87 5.80 -13.38
N PHE A 490 -22.02 5.45 -12.80
CA PHE A 490 -22.25 5.46 -11.36
C PHE A 490 -22.32 4.02 -10.83
N ASP A 491 -21.79 3.80 -9.63
CA ASP A 491 -21.92 2.53 -8.91
C ASP A 491 -23.38 2.27 -8.51
N ARG A 492 -24.15 3.33 -8.25
CA ARG A 492 -25.56 3.26 -7.86
C ARG A 492 -26.43 4.19 -8.66
N TYR A 493 -27.56 3.65 -9.10
CA TYR A 493 -28.68 4.40 -9.65
C TYR A 493 -29.89 4.22 -8.75
N VAL A 494 -30.45 5.33 -8.29
CA VAL A 494 -31.62 5.37 -7.42
C VAL A 494 -32.67 6.25 -8.06
N GLU A 495 -33.92 5.78 -8.11
CA GLU A 495 -35.07 6.59 -8.51
C GLU A 495 -35.97 6.85 -7.31
N ILE A 496 -36.19 8.12 -7.01
CA ILE A 496 -37.25 8.57 -6.10
C ILE A 496 -38.54 8.61 -6.92
N THR A 497 -39.46 7.71 -6.60
CA THR A 497 -40.73 7.63 -7.32
C THR A 497 -41.76 8.58 -6.73
N GLY A 498 -41.80 8.80 -5.40
CA GLY A 498 -42.72 9.72 -4.72
C GLY A 498 -43.40 9.07 -3.52
N PHE A 499 -44.63 9.47 -3.19
CA PHE A 499 -45.43 8.88 -2.11
C PHE A 499 -46.33 7.75 -2.60
N SER A 500 -46.28 6.60 -1.94
CA SER A 500 -47.37 5.62 -2.00
C SER A 500 -48.66 6.20 -1.38
N GLU A 501 -49.83 5.62 -1.67
CA GLU A 501 -51.09 6.08 -1.07
C GLU A 501 -51.05 6.11 0.48
N PRO A 502 -50.47 5.12 1.18
CA PRO A 502 -50.27 5.20 2.64
C PRO A 502 -49.43 6.42 3.06
N GLN A 503 -48.33 6.69 2.35
CA GLN A 503 -47.47 7.85 2.63
C GLN A 503 -48.19 9.18 2.37
N VAL A 504 -49.08 9.26 1.37
CA VAL A 504 -49.94 10.43 1.17
C VAL A 504 -50.83 10.67 2.41
N LYS A 505 -51.45 9.62 2.93
CA LYS A 505 -52.31 9.72 4.13
C LYS A 505 -51.49 10.13 5.36
N GLU A 506 -50.30 9.56 5.53
CA GLU A 506 -49.35 9.90 6.59
C GLU A 506 -48.95 11.38 6.52
N TYR A 507 -48.55 11.85 5.34
CA TYR A 507 -48.19 13.25 5.12
C TYR A 507 -49.35 14.20 5.47
N ILE A 508 -50.56 13.94 4.97
CA ILE A 508 -51.75 14.76 5.27
C ILE A 508 -52.06 14.73 6.77
N ALA A 509 -51.96 13.56 7.41
CA ALA A 509 -52.18 13.41 8.84
C ALA A 509 -51.22 14.26 9.65
N GLN A 510 -49.97 14.31 9.22
CA GLN A 510 -48.93 15.07 9.89
C GLN A 510 -49.03 16.58 9.63
N TYR A 511 -49.41 16.98 8.42
CA TYR A 511 -49.71 18.38 8.09
C TYR A 511 -50.85 18.91 8.98
N PHE A 512 -51.93 18.14 9.13
CA PHE A 512 -53.11 18.52 9.92
C PHE A 512 -53.14 17.89 11.33
N LYS A 513 -51.98 17.62 11.93
CA LYS A 513 -51.87 16.92 13.22
C LYS A 513 -52.70 17.54 14.36
N ASN A 514 -52.94 18.85 14.30
CA ASN A 514 -53.70 19.60 15.30
C ASN A 514 -55.17 19.87 14.89
N ASN A 515 -55.63 19.33 13.76
CA ASN A 515 -56.97 19.58 13.22
C ASN A 515 -57.54 18.31 12.58
N ASP A 516 -58.00 17.37 13.40
CA ASP A 516 -58.54 16.08 12.96
C ASP A 516 -59.72 16.20 12.00
N ARG A 517 -60.55 17.23 12.17
CA ARG A 517 -61.68 17.49 11.28
C ARG A 517 -61.18 17.82 9.87
N MET A 518 -60.26 18.77 9.74
CA MET A 518 -59.68 19.16 8.45
C MET A 518 -58.92 17.98 7.84
N LYS A 519 -58.11 17.28 8.64
CA LYS A 519 -57.38 16.06 8.27
C LYS A 519 -58.28 15.04 7.58
N ASN A 520 -59.36 14.65 8.25
CA ASN A 520 -60.26 13.60 7.74
C ASN A 520 -60.98 14.03 6.44
N ILE A 521 -61.39 15.30 6.36
CA ILE A 521 -62.02 15.87 5.15
C ILE A 521 -61.05 15.86 3.96
N VAL A 522 -59.81 16.33 4.17
CA VAL A 522 -58.79 16.41 3.11
C VAL A 522 -58.38 15.02 2.63
N ILE A 523 -58.16 14.08 3.55
CA ILE A 523 -57.88 12.67 3.22
C ILE A 523 -59.01 12.10 2.35
N ASP A 524 -60.26 12.33 2.74
CA ASP A 524 -61.43 11.82 2.00
C ASP A 524 -61.49 12.39 0.57
N HIS A 525 -61.33 13.70 0.42
CA HIS A 525 -61.35 14.36 -0.90
C HIS A 525 -60.23 13.88 -1.83
N ILE A 526 -59.00 13.76 -1.33
CA ILE A 526 -57.84 13.38 -2.14
C ILE A 526 -57.95 11.90 -2.53
N THR A 527 -58.25 11.01 -1.57
CA THR A 527 -58.22 9.55 -1.80
C THR A 527 -59.38 9.05 -2.65
N LYS A 528 -60.58 9.65 -2.54
CA LYS A 528 -61.74 9.27 -3.38
C LYS A 528 -61.64 9.75 -4.83
N ASN A 529 -60.77 10.72 -5.13
CA ASN A 529 -60.60 11.25 -6.48
C ASN A 529 -59.29 10.75 -7.11
N VAL A 530 -59.40 9.89 -8.13
CA VAL A 530 -58.25 9.28 -8.83
C VAL A 530 -57.26 10.31 -9.39
N ASN A 531 -57.72 11.51 -9.79
CA ASN A 531 -56.81 12.55 -10.27
C ASN A 531 -56.05 13.18 -9.09
N LEU A 532 -56.72 13.52 -8.00
CA LEU A 532 -56.09 14.15 -6.84
C LEU A 532 -55.09 13.22 -6.17
N ILE A 533 -55.44 11.95 -5.94
CA ILE A 533 -54.49 10.97 -5.37
C ILE A 533 -53.27 10.76 -6.29
N SER A 534 -53.47 10.78 -7.61
CA SER A 534 -52.34 10.67 -8.56
C SER A 534 -51.41 11.88 -8.51
N PHE A 535 -51.93 13.07 -8.20
CA PHE A 535 -51.11 14.27 -7.98
C PHE A 535 -50.39 14.19 -6.64
N ALA A 536 -51.07 13.71 -5.60
CA ALA A 536 -50.55 13.63 -4.23
C ALA A 536 -49.32 12.71 -4.11
N HIS A 537 -49.14 11.79 -5.06
CA HIS A 537 -47.89 11.04 -5.20
C HIS A 537 -46.66 11.94 -5.30
N ILE A 538 -46.78 13.14 -5.87
CA ILE A 538 -45.70 14.13 -5.89
C ILE A 538 -45.80 14.96 -4.61
N PRO A 539 -44.80 14.91 -3.69
CA PRO A 539 -44.88 15.59 -2.39
C PRO A 539 -45.20 17.07 -2.47
N VAL A 540 -44.62 17.82 -3.42
CA VAL A 540 -44.97 19.25 -3.57
C VAL A 540 -46.45 19.46 -3.91
N LEU A 541 -47.03 18.63 -4.77
CA LEU A 541 -48.45 18.76 -5.13
C LEU A 541 -49.33 18.35 -3.94
N CYS A 542 -48.92 17.36 -3.15
CA CYS A 542 -49.60 17.00 -1.90
C CYS A 542 -49.62 18.18 -0.92
N PHE A 543 -48.47 18.83 -0.72
CA PHE A 543 -48.35 20.04 0.08
C PHE A 543 -49.26 21.17 -0.41
N LEU A 544 -49.22 21.48 -1.71
CA LEU A 544 -50.04 22.53 -2.30
C LEU A 544 -51.54 22.22 -2.18
N MET A 545 -51.95 20.95 -2.34
CA MET A 545 -53.33 20.53 -2.10
C MET A 545 -53.74 20.69 -0.63
N CYS A 546 -52.89 20.30 0.33
CA CYS A 546 -53.16 20.56 1.75
C CYS A 546 -53.39 22.05 2.00
N SER A 547 -52.48 22.91 1.52
CA SER A 547 -52.60 24.36 1.67
C SER A 547 -53.85 24.94 1.00
N TYR A 548 -54.18 24.46 -0.21
CA TYR A 548 -55.38 24.87 -0.95
C TYR A 548 -56.68 24.47 -0.24
N PHE A 549 -56.79 23.22 0.23
CA PHE A 549 -57.98 22.76 0.93
C PHE A 549 -58.13 23.44 2.30
N GLU A 550 -57.03 23.61 3.03
CA GLU A 550 -57.00 24.36 4.29
C GLU A 550 -57.59 25.77 4.12
N TYR A 551 -57.19 26.47 3.05
CA TYR A 551 -57.71 27.79 2.74
C TYR A 551 -59.18 27.74 2.30
N THR A 552 -59.50 26.94 1.29
CA THR A 552 -60.81 26.96 0.62
C THR A 552 -61.94 26.49 1.53
N LEU A 553 -61.69 25.50 2.38
CA LEU A 553 -62.69 24.98 3.33
C LEU A 553 -63.00 25.96 4.47
N GLN A 554 -62.17 26.98 4.68
CA GLN A 554 -62.41 28.08 5.63
C GLN A 554 -63.17 29.26 4.99
N GLN A 555 -63.25 29.33 3.65
CA GLN A 555 -63.98 30.37 2.93
C GLN A 555 -65.48 30.04 2.84
N PRO A 556 -66.37 31.04 2.72
CA PRO A 556 -67.79 30.80 2.46
C PRO A 556 -67.97 29.96 1.20
N LYS A 557 -68.87 28.95 1.27
CA LYS A 557 -69.04 27.89 0.25
C LYS A 557 -69.05 28.45 -1.18
N LYS A 558 -67.96 28.23 -1.91
CA LYS A 558 -67.91 28.31 -3.37
C LYS A 558 -67.85 26.88 -3.91
N ASN A 559 -68.79 26.52 -4.78
CA ASN A 559 -68.75 25.25 -5.51
C ASN A 559 -67.76 25.36 -6.68
N ASN A 560 -66.47 25.41 -6.38
CA ASN A 560 -65.43 25.32 -7.42
C ASN A 560 -65.25 23.84 -7.80
N PRO A 561 -65.17 23.51 -9.10
CA PRO A 561 -64.87 22.15 -9.54
C PRO A 561 -63.48 21.73 -9.05
N LEU A 562 -63.33 20.47 -8.64
CA LEU A 562 -62.03 19.94 -8.23
C LEU A 562 -61.06 19.84 -9.42
N PRO A 563 -59.76 20.09 -9.23
CA PRO A 563 -58.74 19.96 -10.27
C PRO A 563 -58.75 18.58 -10.94
N VAL A 564 -58.77 18.56 -12.28
CA VAL A 564 -58.68 17.32 -13.09
C VAL A 564 -57.29 17.18 -13.71
N LYS A 565 -56.60 18.29 -13.93
CA LYS A 565 -55.21 18.37 -14.38
C LYS A 565 -54.36 19.08 -13.32
N THR A 566 -53.07 18.80 -13.32
CA THR A 566 -52.09 19.49 -12.47
C THR A 566 -52.06 20.99 -12.74
N SER A 567 -52.31 21.42 -13.99
CA SER A 567 -52.45 22.84 -14.33
C SER A 567 -53.59 23.51 -13.57
N ASP A 568 -54.74 22.83 -13.45
CA ASP A 568 -55.92 23.38 -12.77
C ASP A 568 -55.60 23.57 -11.27
N LEU A 569 -54.82 22.66 -10.68
CA LEU A 569 -54.36 22.79 -9.29
C LEU A 569 -53.44 24.00 -9.12
N TYR A 570 -52.47 24.19 -10.02
CA TYR A 570 -51.58 25.35 -9.95
C TYR A 570 -52.34 26.67 -10.11
N ASP A 571 -53.30 26.74 -11.03
CA ASP A 571 -54.15 27.93 -11.21
C ASP A 571 -54.92 28.27 -9.92
N GLU A 572 -55.55 27.27 -9.29
CA GLU A 572 -56.26 27.45 -8.01
C GLU A 572 -55.32 27.85 -6.86
N VAL A 573 -54.12 27.29 -6.80
CA VAL A 573 -53.10 27.61 -5.78
C VAL A 573 -52.56 29.03 -5.96
N VAL A 574 -52.25 29.44 -7.18
CA VAL A 574 -51.83 30.82 -7.47
C VAL A 574 -52.96 31.79 -7.12
N ASN A 575 -54.19 31.50 -7.53
CA ASN A 575 -55.37 32.30 -7.16
C ASN A 575 -55.54 32.40 -5.63
N MET A 576 -55.31 31.30 -4.90
CA MET A 576 -55.34 31.27 -3.45
C MET A 576 -54.27 32.17 -2.83
N PHE A 577 -53.03 32.13 -3.33
CA PHE A 577 -51.97 33.03 -2.86
C PHE A 577 -52.24 34.50 -3.19
N VAL A 578 -52.75 34.78 -4.40
CA VAL A 578 -53.19 36.13 -4.81
C VAL A 578 -54.30 36.65 -3.90
N GLN A 579 -55.29 35.82 -3.55
CA GLN A 579 -56.36 36.21 -2.62
C GLN A 579 -55.86 36.40 -1.18
N LYS A 580 -54.88 35.61 -0.73
CA LYS A 580 -54.21 35.81 0.58
C LYS A 580 -53.46 37.14 0.62
N HIS A 581 -52.84 37.51 -0.51
CA HIS A 581 -52.13 38.75 -0.69
C HIS A 581 -53.08 39.97 -0.72
N ASP A 582 -54.16 39.90 -1.51
CA ASP A 582 -55.07 41.01 -1.81
C ASP A 582 -56.39 40.95 -1.04
N LYS A 583 -56.33 40.99 0.30
CA LYS A 583 -57.52 41.07 1.16
C LYS A 583 -58.33 42.39 1.00
N LYS A 584 -57.84 43.36 0.22
CA LYS A 584 -58.42 44.73 0.11
C LYS A 584 -58.68 45.23 -1.33
N LYS A 585 -58.56 44.40 -2.37
CA LYS A 585 -58.85 44.71 -3.79
C LYS A 585 -58.26 46.04 -4.29
N ARG A 586 -56.94 46.08 -4.50
CA ARG A 586 -56.23 47.27 -5.04
C ARG A 586 -55.75 47.04 -6.48
N ALA A 587 -55.77 48.10 -7.30
CA ALA A 587 -55.27 48.10 -8.68
C ALA A 587 -53.78 47.72 -8.80
N SER A 588 -52.99 47.91 -7.75
CA SER A 588 -51.56 47.59 -7.70
C SER A 588 -51.23 46.10 -7.83
N LEU A 589 -52.21 45.19 -7.64
CA LEU A 589 -51.95 43.74 -7.70
C LEU A 589 -51.63 43.25 -9.11
N GLU A 590 -52.28 43.82 -10.13
CA GLU A 590 -52.04 43.42 -11.52
C GLU A 590 -50.63 43.81 -11.97
N GLU A 591 -50.18 45.02 -11.61
CA GLU A 591 -48.81 45.52 -11.85
C GLU A 591 -47.77 44.64 -11.14
N THR A 592 -47.97 44.32 -9.86
CA THR A 592 -47.09 43.41 -9.10
C THR A 592 -47.00 42.02 -9.76
N LEU A 593 -48.13 41.47 -10.24
CA LEU A 593 -48.13 40.16 -10.90
C LEU A 593 -47.47 40.17 -12.27
N ASP A 594 -47.57 41.27 -13.01
CA ASP A 594 -46.92 41.42 -14.32
C ASP A 594 -45.39 41.55 -14.13
N GLU A 595 -44.90 42.35 -13.18
CA GLU A 595 -43.46 42.42 -12.83
C GLU A 595 -42.91 41.05 -12.39
N LEU A 596 -43.65 40.32 -11.53
CA LEU A 596 -43.27 38.97 -11.12
C LEU A 596 -43.26 37.98 -12.29
N SER A 597 -44.14 38.15 -13.28
CA SER A 597 -44.20 37.28 -14.45
C SER A 597 -43.05 37.56 -15.42
N GLU A 598 -42.69 38.83 -15.61
CA GLU A 598 -41.53 39.25 -16.41
C GLU A 598 -40.22 38.74 -15.81
N LEU A 599 -40.02 38.94 -14.50
CA LEU A 599 -38.84 38.44 -13.81
C LEU A 599 -38.74 36.92 -13.90
N ALA A 600 -39.85 36.19 -13.73
CA ALA A 600 -39.88 34.74 -13.88
C ALA A 600 -39.46 34.30 -15.30
N ALA A 601 -39.91 35.01 -16.34
CA ALA A 601 -39.53 34.72 -17.71
C ALA A 601 -38.04 35.01 -17.98
N GLN A 602 -37.52 36.11 -17.46
CA GLN A 602 -36.10 36.47 -17.58
C GLN A 602 -35.20 35.43 -16.90
N LEU A 603 -35.49 35.09 -15.65
CA LEU A 603 -34.74 34.10 -14.88
C LEU A 603 -34.68 32.75 -15.59
N LEU A 604 -35.80 32.29 -16.17
CA LEU A 604 -35.84 31.05 -16.95
C LEU A 604 -34.96 31.09 -18.22
N LEU A 605 -34.90 32.24 -18.91
CA LEU A 605 -34.03 32.42 -20.08
C LEU A 605 -32.55 32.41 -19.71
N GLU A 606 -32.22 33.04 -18.58
CA GLU A 606 -30.86 33.11 -18.03
C GLU A 606 -30.44 31.82 -17.29
N ARG A 607 -31.35 30.83 -17.18
CA ARG A 607 -31.18 29.62 -16.34
C ARG A 607 -30.83 29.93 -14.88
N ARG A 608 -31.34 31.06 -14.37
CA ARG A 608 -31.25 31.44 -12.96
C ARG A 608 -32.51 30.99 -12.24
N PHE A 609 -32.35 30.39 -11.06
CA PHE A 609 -33.47 29.92 -10.23
C PHE A 609 -33.59 30.68 -8.90
N LEU A 610 -32.62 31.54 -8.62
CA LEU A 610 -32.55 32.41 -7.47
C LEU A 610 -32.46 33.85 -7.97
N PHE A 611 -33.09 34.75 -7.25
CA PHE A 611 -33.00 36.19 -7.49
C PHE A 611 -32.76 36.94 -6.17
N LEU A 612 -32.18 38.12 -6.26
CA LEU A 612 -31.96 39.01 -5.14
C LEU A 612 -33.10 40.02 -5.04
N LYS A 613 -33.18 40.74 -3.93
CA LYS A 613 -34.17 41.81 -3.80
C LYS A 613 -33.98 42.87 -4.89
N GLU A 614 -32.74 43.15 -5.27
CA GLU A 614 -32.41 44.15 -6.29
C GLU A 614 -32.85 43.76 -7.71
N ASP A 615 -33.16 42.48 -7.95
CA ASP A 615 -33.72 42.04 -9.25
C ASP A 615 -35.19 42.52 -9.43
N LEU A 616 -35.89 42.89 -8.34
CA LEU A 616 -37.23 43.48 -8.36
C LEU A 616 -37.10 45.01 -8.29
N LYS A 617 -37.34 45.69 -9.40
CA LYS A 617 -36.97 47.10 -9.58
C LYS A 617 -38.01 48.06 -9.03
N THR A 618 -39.29 47.68 -9.06
CA THR A 618 -40.40 48.59 -8.74
C THR A 618 -41.13 48.28 -7.44
N LEU A 619 -40.85 47.13 -6.80
CA LEU A 619 -41.49 46.74 -5.54
C LEU A 619 -40.82 47.38 -4.31
N ASP A 620 -41.61 48.04 -3.48
CA ASP A 620 -41.17 48.49 -2.16
C ASP A 620 -41.01 47.30 -1.17
N LEU A 621 -40.34 47.56 -0.04
CA LEU A 621 -40.08 46.52 0.97
C LEU A 621 -41.37 45.93 1.57
N HIS A 622 -42.42 46.73 1.73
CA HIS A 622 -43.66 46.30 2.36
C HIS A 622 -44.46 45.37 1.44
N GLU A 623 -44.54 45.69 0.15
CA GLU A 623 -45.16 44.82 -0.85
C GLU A 623 -44.36 43.51 -1.00
N PHE A 624 -43.03 43.59 -0.97
CA PHE A 624 -42.18 42.42 -0.96
C PHE A 624 -42.43 41.48 0.24
N GLU A 625 -42.51 42.03 1.46
CA GLU A 625 -42.85 41.27 2.66
C GLU A 625 -44.25 40.66 2.59
N ARG A 626 -45.21 41.35 1.96
CA ARG A 626 -46.55 40.80 1.72
C ARG A 626 -46.55 39.64 0.73
N LEU A 627 -45.74 39.68 -0.32
CA LEU A 627 -45.58 38.56 -1.26
C LEU A 627 -44.95 37.33 -0.59
N CYS A 628 -43.99 37.56 0.32
CA CYS A 628 -43.48 36.50 1.19
C CYS A 628 -44.57 35.98 2.15
N GLY A 629 -45.31 36.90 2.77
CA GLY A 629 -46.41 36.60 3.69
C GLY A 629 -47.64 35.98 3.02
N SER A 630 -47.77 36.06 1.69
CA SER A 630 -48.80 35.32 0.93
C SER A 630 -48.33 33.93 0.54
N GLY A 631 -47.01 33.67 0.56
CA GLY A 631 -46.41 32.44 0.07
C GLY A 631 -46.30 32.39 -1.46
N LEU A 632 -46.18 33.52 -2.15
CA LEU A 632 -45.82 33.58 -3.59
C LEU A 632 -44.30 33.57 -3.79
N LEU A 633 -43.58 34.20 -2.85
CA LEU A 633 -42.13 34.25 -2.80
C LEU A 633 -41.64 33.61 -1.50
N HIS A 634 -40.52 32.91 -1.57
CA HIS A 634 -39.84 32.34 -0.42
C HIS A 634 -38.44 32.92 -0.30
N CYS A 635 -38.05 33.25 0.93
CA CYS A 635 -36.66 33.52 1.27
C CYS A 635 -35.95 32.19 1.49
N GLY A 636 -34.92 31.93 0.70
CA GLY A 636 -34.01 30.81 0.95
C GLY A 636 -33.13 31.05 2.17
N PRO A 637 -32.44 30.00 2.65
CA PRO A 637 -31.39 30.19 3.64
C PRO A 637 -30.33 31.16 3.12
N PRO A 638 -29.73 32.00 3.99
CA PRO A 638 -28.65 32.90 3.60
C PRO A 638 -27.50 32.10 2.97
N PHE A 639 -26.93 32.61 1.89
CA PHE A 639 -25.78 31.98 1.21
C PHE A 639 -24.50 32.77 1.47
N ARG A 640 -23.41 32.09 1.83
CA ARG A 640 -22.08 32.70 1.95
C ARG A 640 -21.49 32.94 0.56
N LYS A 641 -21.33 34.19 0.14
CA LYS A 641 -20.51 34.52 -1.04
C LYS A 641 -19.01 34.52 -0.69
N SER A 642 -18.69 34.92 0.54
CA SER A 642 -17.35 34.92 1.12
C SER A 642 -17.42 34.55 2.60
N PHE A 643 -16.28 34.44 3.27
CA PHE A 643 -16.20 34.18 4.72
C PHE A 643 -16.92 35.24 5.58
N SER A 644 -17.08 36.46 5.08
CA SER A 644 -17.66 37.58 5.84
C SER A 644 -19.00 38.08 5.29
N THR A 645 -19.49 37.52 4.19
CA THR A 645 -20.66 38.06 3.48
C THR A 645 -21.66 36.97 3.16
N THR A 646 -22.83 37.06 3.82
CA THR A 646 -24.01 36.29 3.46
C THR A 646 -24.94 37.14 2.60
N THR A 647 -25.64 36.49 1.67
CA THR A 647 -26.62 37.12 0.79
C THR A 647 -27.93 36.37 0.89
N LYS A 648 -29.02 37.10 1.11
CA LYS A 648 -30.37 36.55 1.07
C LYS A 648 -30.80 36.42 -0.39
N HIS A 649 -31.35 35.27 -0.71
CA HIS A 649 -31.88 34.99 -2.05
C HIS A 649 -33.32 34.56 -1.93
N PHE A 650 -34.05 34.81 -3.01
CA PHE A 650 -35.46 34.54 -3.10
C PHE A 650 -35.74 33.64 -4.29
N PHE A 651 -36.83 32.90 -4.18
CA PHE A 651 -37.34 32.07 -5.24
C PHE A 651 -38.86 32.03 -5.15
N TYR A 652 -39.49 31.78 -6.28
CA TYR A 652 -40.94 31.62 -6.35
C TYR A 652 -41.36 30.29 -5.75
N THR A 653 -42.58 30.23 -5.24
CA THR A 653 -43.23 28.97 -4.85
C THR A 653 -43.20 28.00 -6.02
N LEU A 654 -42.74 26.77 -5.76
CA LEU A 654 -42.35 25.76 -6.76
C LEU A 654 -43.23 25.73 -8.03
N ASP A 655 -42.59 25.70 -9.20
CA ASP A 655 -43.16 25.76 -10.56
C ASP A 655 -44.04 26.99 -10.90
N CYS A 656 -44.35 27.89 -9.96
CA CYS A 656 -45.04 29.16 -10.24
C CYS A 656 -44.34 30.02 -11.31
N PRO A 657 -42.99 30.07 -11.44
CA PRO A 657 -42.36 30.83 -12.53
C PRO A 657 -42.82 30.38 -13.91
N ARG A 658 -43.03 29.07 -14.12
CA ARG A 658 -43.50 28.52 -15.40
C ARG A 658 -44.96 28.83 -15.66
N VAL A 659 -45.78 28.89 -14.61
CA VAL A 659 -47.20 29.25 -14.70
C VAL A 659 -47.36 30.76 -14.96
N LEU A 660 -46.64 31.59 -14.21
CA LEU A 660 -46.63 33.05 -14.34
C LEU A 660 -46.10 33.49 -15.71
N SER A 661 -44.94 32.97 -16.14
CA SER A 661 -44.41 33.23 -17.49
C SER A 661 -45.35 32.73 -18.60
N GLY A 662 -46.00 31.58 -18.41
CA GLY A 662 -47.02 31.07 -19.34
C GLY A 662 -48.26 31.98 -19.43
N SER A 663 -48.65 32.60 -18.33
CA SER A 663 -49.75 33.58 -18.27
C SER A 663 -49.41 34.86 -19.04
N LEU A 664 -48.19 35.41 -18.84
CA LEU A 664 -47.68 36.56 -19.58
C LEU A 664 -47.69 36.32 -21.10
N LEU A 665 -47.16 35.17 -21.55
CA LEU A 665 -47.19 34.76 -22.97
C LEU A 665 -48.61 34.62 -23.55
N CYS A 666 -49.62 34.41 -22.70
CA CYS A 666 -51.02 34.39 -23.13
C CYS A 666 -51.64 35.78 -23.24
N LYS A 667 -51.22 36.75 -22.41
CA LYS A 667 -51.64 38.16 -22.46
C LYS A 667 -51.04 38.89 -23.66
N ASP A 668 -49.78 38.61 -24.00
CA ASP A 668 -48.99 39.33 -25.01
C ASP A 668 -49.28 38.99 -26.49
N LYS A 669 -50.39 38.31 -26.80
CA LYS A 669 -50.75 37.90 -28.17
C LYS A 669 -51.02 39.06 -29.14
N ASN A 670 -51.00 40.31 -28.67
CA ASN A 670 -51.18 41.50 -29.48
C ASN A 670 -49.86 42.15 -29.96
N ASN A 671 -48.68 41.63 -29.59
CA ASN A 671 -47.38 42.18 -30.00
C ASN A 671 -46.42 41.09 -30.55
N PRO A 672 -46.40 40.83 -31.88
CA PRO A 672 -45.80 39.63 -32.48
C PRO A 672 -44.27 39.54 -32.45
N THR A 673 -43.55 40.65 -32.22
CA THR A 673 -42.08 40.70 -32.24
C THR A 673 -41.44 40.15 -30.96
N GLN A 674 -42.07 40.33 -29.78
CA GLN A 674 -41.59 39.74 -28.52
C GLN A 674 -42.00 38.27 -28.39
N THR A 675 -43.21 37.89 -28.84
CA THR A 675 -43.71 36.50 -28.76
C THR A 675 -42.86 35.49 -29.54
N CYS A 676 -42.10 35.94 -30.55
CA CYS A 676 -41.25 35.09 -31.38
C CYS A 676 -39.96 34.65 -30.65
N VAL A 677 -39.40 35.51 -29.79
CA VAL A 677 -38.17 35.19 -29.03
C VAL A 677 -38.45 34.12 -27.97
N TYR A 678 -39.60 34.18 -27.29
CA TYR A 678 -39.99 33.21 -26.25
C TYR A 678 -40.48 31.86 -26.79
N ARG A 679 -41.04 31.81 -28.00
CA ARG A 679 -41.45 30.54 -28.65
C ARG A 679 -40.26 29.67 -29.08
N SER A 680 -39.11 30.28 -29.36
CA SER A 680 -37.98 29.62 -30.00
C SER A 680 -37.09 28.83 -29.03
N ARG A 681 -37.20 29.03 -27.71
CA ARG A 681 -36.30 28.45 -26.71
C ARG A 681 -36.97 27.64 -25.59
N SER A 682 -38.30 27.62 -25.53
CA SER A 682 -39.06 26.85 -24.53
C SER A 682 -39.67 25.58 -25.12
N ILE A 683 -38.86 24.52 -25.24
CA ILE A 683 -39.34 23.19 -25.70
C ILE A 683 -40.33 22.55 -24.70
N TYR A 684 -40.47 23.06 -23.48
CA TYR A 684 -41.40 22.50 -22.46
C TYR A 684 -42.79 23.16 -22.39
N VAL A 685 -43.11 24.16 -23.24
CA VAL A 685 -44.43 24.84 -23.24
C VAL A 685 -45.46 24.10 -24.14
N GLY A 686 -45.09 22.95 -24.72
CA GLY A 686 -45.94 22.15 -25.60
C GLY A 686 -47.24 21.62 -24.97
N TYR A 687 -47.34 21.54 -23.64
CA TYR A 687 -48.54 21.06 -22.95
C TYR A 687 -49.56 22.16 -22.60
N PHE A 688 -49.14 23.43 -22.50
CA PHE A 688 -50.04 24.54 -22.12
C PHE A 688 -50.88 25.07 -23.30
N VAL A 689 -50.41 24.90 -24.54
CA VAL A 689 -51.05 25.49 -25.73
C VAL A 689 -52.30 24.72 -26.19
N ARG A 690 -52.45 23.44 -25.84
CA ARG A 690 -53.54 22.59 -26.40
C ARG A 690 -54.88 22.73 -25.66
N ALA A 691 -54.89 23.12 -24.38
CA ALA A 691 -56.10 23.13 -23.56
C ALA A 691 -56.95 24.41 -23.68
N LYS A 692 -56.36 25.57 -23.99
CA LYS A 692 -57.12 26.82 -24.20
C LYS A 692 -57.71 26.95 -25.61
N ARG A 693 -57.31 26.07 -26.55
CA ARG A 693 -57.79 26.08 -27.95
C ARG A 693 -59.23 25.57 -28.12
N GLN A 694 -59.79 24.84 -27.15
CA GLN A 694 -61.14 24.24 -27.27
C GLN A 694 -62.28 25.04 -26.63
N ARG A 695 -62.03 26.17 -25.96
CA ARG A 695 -63.11 27.01 -25.39
C ARG A 695 -63.33 28.35 -26.08
N ILE A 696 -62.51 28.72 -27.07
CA ILE A 696 -62.56 30.06 -27.69
C ILE A 696 -62.80 30.05 -29.22
N CYS A 697 -62.69 28.90 -29.90
CA CYS A 697 -63.07 28.83 -31.33
C CYS A 697 -64.30 27.95 -31.53
N GLY A 698 -65.44 28.61 -31.74
CA GLY A 698 -66.55 28.00 -32.48
C GLY A 698 -66.09 27.60 -33.88
N LYS A 699 -66.62 26.45 -34.35
CA LYS A 699 -66.62 25.93 -35.72
C LYS A 699 -65.61 26.57 -36.70
N VAL A 700 -64.50 25.89 -36.94
CA VAL A 700 -63.83 25.95 -38.24
C VAL A 700 -63.40 24.53 -38.61
N ASP A 701 -64.03 24.00 -39.66
CA ASP A 701 -63.62 22.79 -40.36
C ASP A 701 -62.19 22.95 -40.89
N TYR A 702 -61.33 21.95 -40.67
CA TYR A 702 -60.04 21.84 -41.36
C TYR A 702 -59.87 20.40 -41.87
N GLN A 703 -60.43 20.15 -43.05
CA GLN A 703 -59.78 19.27 -44.02
C GLN A 703 -58.58 20.01 -44.62
N GLN A 704 -57.54 19.24 -44.94
CA GLN A 704 -56.30 19.65 -45.61
C GLN A 704 -55.31 20.47 -44.76
N ILE A 705 -54.23 19.81 -44.35
CA ILE A 705 -52.85 20.07 -44.80
C ILE A 705 -52.02 18.88 -44.29
N SER A 706 -51.80 17.92 -45.17
CA SER A 706 -50.75 16.92 -45.07
C SER A 706 -49.87 17.11 -46.31
N GLN A 707 -48.58 16.80 -46.18
CA GLN A 707 -47.51 16.91 -47.16
C GLN A 707 -46.72 18.23 -47.15
N ARG A 708 -45.58 18.23 -46.45
CA ARG A 708 -44.28 18.58 -47.06
C ARG A 708 -43.18 17.65 -46.53
N ARG A 709 -42.47 17.03 -47.48
CA ARG A 709 -41.27 16.19 -47.31
C ARG A 709 -40.05 17.02 -46.88
N PRO A 710 -38.99 16.39 -46.35
CA PRO A 710 -37.77 17.06 -45.90
C PRO A 710 -36.87 17.42 -47.09
N ILE A 711 -36.16 18.55 -47.00
CA ILE A 711 -35.07 18.92 -47.91
C ILE A 711 -33.77 18.68 -47.17
N SER A 712 -32.96 17.79 -47.76
CA SER A 712 -31.56 17.55 -47.46
C SER A 712 -30.68 18.71 -47.94
N ARG A 713 -29.80 19.21 -47.08
CA ARG A 713 -28.33 19.12 -47.18
C ARG A 713 -27.69 19.88 -46.04
#